data_AF-A0A8S7MX17-F1
#
_entry.id   AF-A0A8S7MX17-F1
#
_cell.length_a   1.000
_cell.length_b   1.000
_cell.length_c   1.000
_cell.angle_alpha   90.00
_cell.angle_beta   90.00
_cell.angle_gamma   90.00
#
_symmetry.space_group_name_H-M   'P 1'
#
loop_
_entity.id
_entity.type
_entity.pdbx_description
1 polymer ?
#
loop_
_entity_poly.entity_id
_entity_poly.type
_entity_poly.pdbx_seq_one_letter_code
_entity_poly.pdbx_strand_id
1 'polypeptide(L)'
;MPVVPTVSGRQVESRGVQSAGLQTFSQPGIGDAFVRAGAEAIDVFGQAKQRANIALVQEASLKLSQTGSDLLNNPETGLLNLKGKNAIGKGHEYTQQFDAQIEQLAMSLPDEQARNAFMQQAQQQRIQFATQAGRYEIGQINAYEEGQFQATLLNNGKNAAALYGDNAAYVLANKQTFQQIEDYGIAHGWSDEQIQAKKIEFKEATAKATAQNAIGANYLQVRQQNGELSDTAAGSRRAVADSGSSDRTRGIRNNNPGNLEYSKTNPWVGQTGDDGRFAKFETPEHGIRALGRNLMSYQRQGIDTVSEIINRWAPPTDKNDTMSYIKAVCEQLGVSADEPLDASNPDTLKALCAAIIHHENGSQPYSDQQLTDGVSAALGLSQLPTKNKRYTGVAWFDALSESDQASVLRQTDALARQQQAEYKTMLDSRVRDATAAYMRGVEFPNPPGEGEFIAAYGVREGNLRYTEFRNLQIAGQYIGSFRNMPTSSITAYVEQLRPDTGETGEGYASRAELFDRVSAAATKVITQRQNNPFSAAVEIGAYKPITSNNPDDITAEVANRFSSQESLRALGINAPLLNSEEAAALAQQVRGTQNVDQTIKLLQSMGEKLPAPAIRQVASVIAPNSAATAYSALLLGTPDNQYDNTRPTIPYSQFIGYKPTMNKYDVAKVILSGDQLLNPTKAMKNAGITPVQLPSEDKMKDAFDEQVGNAFARNPQLRQISYSLFKAAYAGIAYQSGDASTVRTSMPDTDIVADAVKYATGGIYNGFNGGDVVMPFGMDKSTFKDRYTTSAKQALKDAGLNVNAVSNFTPVNIGNNRYRLVNGSGRWATDPRTNKAIVVRVE
;
A
#
# COMPACT_ATOMS: atom_id res chain seq x y z
N MET A 1 -24.40 26.08 -18.72
CA MET A 1 -25.25 27.27 -18.90
C MET A 1 -24.97 28.22 -17.76
N PRO A 2 -24.34 29.38 -17.98
CA PRO A 2 -24.17 30.38 -16.94
C PRO A 2 -25.24 31.47 -17.06
N VAL A 3 -25.88 31.75 -15.92
CA VAL A 3 -26.83 32.83 -15.67
C VAL A 3 -26.07 34.17 -15.65
N VAL A 4 -26.57 35.15 -16.38
CA VAL A 4 -26.04 36.53 -16.42
C VAL A 4 -26.61 37.34 -15.25
N PRO A 5 -25.80 38.08 -14.46
CA PRO A 5 -26.31 39.05 -13.50
C PRO A 5 -26.69 40.36 -14.20
N THR A 6 -27.91 40.84 -13.96
CA THR A 6 -28.38 42.17 -14.37
C THR A 6 -27.86 43.25 -13.42
N VAL A 7 -27.17 44.25 -13.96
CA VAL A 7 -26.79 45.46 -13.22
C VAL A 7 -27.78 46.57 -13.56
N SER A 8 -28.53 47.01 -12.55
CA SER A 8 -29.31 48.25 -12.57
C SER A 8 -28.42 49.42 -12.17
N GLY A 9 -28.38 50.49 -12.98
CA GLY A 9 -27.71 51.72 -12.55
C GLY A 9 -27.60 52.84 -13.59
N ARG A 10 -28.42 53.87 -13.35
CA ARG A 10 -28.32 55.28 -13.78
C ARG A 10 -28.77 55.66 -15.20
N GLN A 11 -30.05 56.06 -15.27
CA GLN A 11 -30.58 57.01 -16.24
C GLN A 11 -29.82 58.35 -16.13
N VAL A 12 -29.36 58.85 -17.29
CA VAL A 12 -28.92 60.24 -17.45
C VAL A 12 -30.06 60.97 -18.18
N GLU A 13 -30.72 61.88 -17.47
CA GLU A 13 -31.64 62.83 -18.08
C GLU A 13 -30.86 63.80 -18.98
N SER A 14 -31.16 63.79 -20.28
CA SER A 14 -30.72 64.85 -21.19
C SER A 14 -31.72 66.01 -21.10
N ARG A 15 -31.33 67.07 -20.38
CA ARG A 15 -32.00 68.36 -20.39
C ARG A 15 -32.11 68.89 -21.83
N GLY A 16 -33.33 69.14 -22.28
CA GLY A 16 -33.59 69.82 -23.55
C GLY A 16 -32.99 71.21 -23.56
N VAL A 17 -32.27 71.54 -24.64
CA VAL A 17 -31.84 72.89 -24.94
C VAL A 17 -32.92 73.56 -25.79
N GLN A 18 -33.52 74.60 -25.23
CA GLN A 18 -34.46 75.49 -25.90
C GLN A 18 -33.71 76.40 -26.89
N SER A 19 -34.23 76.57 -28.10
CA SER A 19 -33.87 77.69 -28.98
C SER A 19 -35.11 78.53 -29.29
N ALA A 20 -34.89 79.84 -29.25
CA ALA A 20 -35.88 80.90 -29.11
C ALA A 20 -36.96 80.99 -30.21
N GLY A 21 -38.15 81.41 -29.77
CA GLY A 21 -39.28 81.73 -30.63
C GLY A 21 -39.16 83.08 -31.34
N LEU A 22 -39.93 83.21 -32.42
CA LEU A 22 -40.23 84.45 -33.11
C LEU A 22 -41.74 84.68 -33.01
N GLN A 23 -42.14 85.85 -32.48
CA GLN A 23 -43.53 86.32 -32.40
C GLN A 23 -43.82 87.35 -33.50
N THR A 24 -44.91 87.10 -34.26
CA THR A 24 -46.02 87.99 -34.72
C THR A 24 -45.74 89.38 -35.35
N PHE A 25 -46.43 89.85 -36.41
CA PHE A 25 -47.82 90.35 -36.37
C PHE A 25 -48.48 90.64 -37.76
N SER A 26 -49.83 90.58 -37.75
CA SER A 26 -50.87 91.38 -38.45
C SER A 26 -51.20 91.24 -39.96
N GLN A 27 -52.43 90.78 -40.20
CA GLN A 27 -53.37 91.03 -41.32
C GLN A 27 -54.02 92.43 -41.18
N PRO A 28 -54.62 93.11 -42.21
CA PRO A 28 -55.94 92.69 -42.75
C PRO A 28 -56.37 93.10 -44.21
N GLY A 29 -57.21 92.24 -44.81
CA GLY A 29 -58.42 92.40 -45.66
C GLY A 29 -58.72 93.58 -46.62
N ILE A 30 -59.35 93.28 -47.78
CA ILE A 30 -60.80 93.47 -48.10
C ILE A 30 -61.10 93.38 -49.63
N GLY A 31 -62.11 92.54 -49.96
CA GLY A 31 -63.15 92.53 -51.02
C GLY A 31 -63.19 93.44 -52.27
N ASP A 32 -63.49 92.77 -53.39
CA ASP A 32 -64.28 93.11 -54.60
C ASP A 32 -64.00 94.37 -55.44
N ALA A 33 -63.59 94.15 -56.71
CA ALA A 33 -64.36 94.59 -57.88
C ALA A 33 -63.78 94.01 -59.20
N PHE A 34 -64.69 93.41 -59.96
CA PHE A 34 -64.53 92.87 -61.32
C PHE A 34 -64.20 93.96 -62.37
N VAL A 35 -63.56 93.50 -63.45
CA VAL A 35 -63.42 94.08 -64.81
C VAL A 35 -62.29 95.11 -65.03
N ARG A 36 -61.18 94.66 -65.64
CA ARG A 36 -60.77 94.99 -67.03
C ARG A 36 -59.40 94.38 -67.37
N ALA A 37 -59.42 93.44 -68.32
CA ALA A 37 -58.25 92.76 -68.88
C ALA A 37 -57.32 93.71 -69.66
N GLY A 38 -56.00 93.48 -69.61
CA GLY A 38 -55.13 93.87 -70.73
C GLY A 38 -53.63 94.06 -70.52
N ALA A 39 -53.10 94.42 -69.33
CA ALA A 39 -51.72 94.94 -69.27
C ALA A 39 -50.87 94.56 -68.02
N GLU A 40 -51.23 93.52 -67.27
CA GLU A 40 -50.44 93.03 -66.11
C GLU A 40 -49.50 91.84 -66.45
N ALA A 41 -49.47 91.39 -67.69
CA ALA A 41 -48.81 90.11 -68.04
C ALA A 41 -47.26 90.15 -68.09
N ILE A 42 -46.63 91.33 -68.14
CA ILE A 42 -45.18 91.43 -68.42
C ILE A 42 -44.33 91.56 -67.13
N ASP A 43 -44.82 92.20 -66.06
CA ASP A 43 -44.06 92.32 -64.79
C ASP A 43 -44.30 91.12 -63.83
N VAL A 44 -45.48 90.48 -63.94
CA VAL A 44 -45.80 89.21 -63.26
C VAL A 44 -44.96 88.05 -63.80
N PHE A 45 -44.55 88.08 -65.08
CA PHE A 45 -43.72 87.03 -65.69
C PHE A 45 -42.28 87.04 -65.16
N GLY A 46 -41.71 88.24 -64.90
CA GLY A 46 -40.38 88.38 -64.29
C GLY A 46 -40.34 87.87 -62.84
N GLN A 47 -41.36 88.20 -62.03
CA GLN A 47 -41.50 87.71 -60.66
C GLN A 47 -41.85 86.21 -60.60
N ALA A 48 -42.69 85.71 -61.50
CA ALA A 48 -43.00 84.29 -61.60
C ALA A 48 -41.77 83.46 -62.00
N LYS A 49 -40.94 83.98 -62.93
CA LYS A 49 -39.67 83.35 -63.32
C LYS A 49 -38.65 83.34 -62.18
N GLN A 50 -38.54 84.42 -61.38
CA GLN A 50 -37.70 84.42 -60.17
C GLN A 50 -38.18 83.43 -59.11
N ARG A 51 -39.50 83.36 -58.85
CA ARG A 51 -40.07 82.36 -57.92
C ARG A 51 -39.86 80.92 -58.40
N ALA A 52 -39.98 80.68 -59.70
CA ALA A 52 -39.70 79.37 -60.31
C ALA A 52 -38.21 79.00 -60.21
N ASN A 53 -37.29 79.94 -60.44
CA ASN A 53 -35.85 79.73 -60.25
C ASN A 53 -35.51 79.41 -58.79
N ILE A 54 -36.11 80.11 -57.83
CA ILE A 54 -35.93 79.82 -56.39
C ILE A 54 -36.43 78.42 -56.06
N ALA A 55 -37.59 78.01 -56.59
CA ALA A 55 -38.15 76.67 -56.36
C ALA A 55 -37.26 75.55 -56.96
N LEU A 56 -36.69 75.75 -58.16
CA LEU A 56 -35.76 74.82 -58.78
C LEU A 56 -34.44 74.70 -57.99
N VAL A 57 -33.92 75.81 -57.46
CA VAL A 57 -32.75 75.81 -56.57
C VAL A 57 -33.06 75.06 -55.27
N GLN A 58 -34.25 75.24 -54.69
CA GLN A 58 -34.69 74.50 -53.51
C GLN A 58 -34.84 73.01 -53.79
N GLU A 59 -35.38 72.62 -54.94
CA GLU A 59 -35.51 71.22 -55.35
C GLU A 59 -34.13 70.57 -55.54
N ALA A 60 -33.20 71.25 -56.22
CA ALA A 60 -31.82 70.78 -56.37
C ALA A 60 -31.11 70.64 -55.00
N SER A 61 -31.30 71.61 -54.11
CA SER A 61 -30.77 71.60 -52.74
C SER A 61 -31.32 70.43 -51.90
N LEU A 62 -32.60 70.10 -52.07
CA LEU A 62 -33.24 68.95 -51.42
C LEU A 62 -32.72 67.61 -51.96
N LYS A 63 -32.58 67.48 -53.29
CA LYS A 63 -32.02 66.28 -53.93
C LYS A 63 -30.56 66.04 -53.52
N LEU A 64 -29.77 67.12 -53.41
CA LEU A 64 -28.40 67.04 -52.92
C LEU A 64 -28.35 66.54 -51.47
N SER A 65 -29.24 67.05 -50.61
CA SER A 65 -29.38 66.59 -49.22
C SER A 65 -29.79 65.11 -49.13
N GLN A 66 -30.73 64.65 -49.97
CA GLN A 66 -31.11 63.23 -50.06
C GLN A 66 -29.93 62.35 -50.49
N THR A 67 -29.17 62.78 -51.49
CA THR A 67 -27.98 62.07 -51.98
C THR A 67 -26.91 61.99 -50.90
N GLY A 68 -26.65 63.08 -50.18
CA GLY A 68 -25.74 63.09 -49.04
C GLY A 68 -26.16 62.14 -47.92
N SER A 69 -27.46 62.06 -47.64
CA SER A 69 -28.00 61.12 -46.66
C SER A 69 -27.81 59.66 -47.09
N ASP A 70 -28.05 59.34 -48.36
CA ASP A 70 -27.87 57.99 -48.90
C ASP A 70 -26.40 57.57 -48.91
N LEU A 71 -25.50 58.44 -49.42
CA LEU A 71 -24.05 58.21 -49.42
C LEU A 71 -23.48 57.96 -48.01
N LEU A 72 -24.07 58.52 -46.96
CA LEU A 72 -23.64 58.27 -45.59
C LEU A 72 -24.33 57.06 -44.95
N ASN A 73 -25.66 56.98 -45.05
CA ASN A 73 -26.49 56.12 -44.22
C ASN A 73 -27.03 54.88 -44.93
N ASN A 74 -26.80 54.71 -46.24
CA ASN A 74 -27.29 53.54 -46.97
C ASN A 74 -26.77 52.24 -46.31
N PRO A 75 -27.66 51.29 -45.98
CA PRO A 75 -27.28 50.09 -45.21
C PRO A 75 -26.38 49.11 -45.99
N GLU A 76 -26.30 49.24 -47.32
CA GLU A 76 -25.45 48.40 -48.16
C GLU A 76 -24.20 49.13 -48.64
N THR A 77 -24.35 50.41 -49.01
CA THR A 77 -23.31 51.17 -49.73
C THR A 77 -22.87 52.45 -49.02
N GLY A 78 -23.47 52.81 -47.89
CA GLY A 78 -23.16 54.05 -47.18
C GLY A 78 -21.81 54.01 -46.46
N LEU A 79 -21.12 55.15 -46.40
CA LEU A 79 -19.83 55.29 -45.74
C LEU A 79 -19.87 54.81 -44.27
N LEU A 80 -20.97 55.09 -43.55
CA LEU A 80 -21.12 54.73 -42.15
C LEU A 80 -21.25 53.20 -41.91
N ASN A 81 -21.41 52.40 -42.97
CA ASN A 81 -21.41 50.95 -42.88
C ASN A 81 -20.00 50.33 -42.99
N LEU A 82 -19.03 51.07 -43.53
CA LEU A 82 -17.65 50.63 -43.63
C LEU A 82 -16.97 50.73 -42.26
N LYS A 83 -16.32 49.66 -41.79
CA LYS A 83 -15.67 49.60 -40.47
C LYS A 83 -14.18 49.31 -40.55
N GLY A 84 -13.41 49.88 -39.62
CA GLY A 84 -11.97 49.69 -39.48
C GLY A 84 -11.22 49.99 -40.78
N LYS A 85 -10.34 49.06 -41.22
CA LYS A 85 -9.53 49.20 -42.43
C LYS A 85 -10.35 49.52 -43.70
N ASN A 86 -11.61 49.08 -43.78
CA ASN A 86 -12.46 49.28 -44.96
C ASN A 86 -12.98 50.72 -45.10
N ALA A 87 -12.91 51.54 -44.05
CA ALA A 87 -13.32 52.94 -44.08
C ALA A 87 -12.17 53.92 -44.42
N ILE A 88 -10.92 53.43 -44.41
CA ILE A 88 -9.72 54.26 -44.63
C ILE A 88 -9.61 54.65 -46.11
N GLY A 89 -9.44 55.93 -46.37
CA GLY A 89 -9.45 56.56 -47.71
C GLY A 89 -10.84 56.81 -48.28
N LYS A 90 -11.90 56.31 -47.63
CA LYS A 90 -13.26 56.33 -48.19
C LYS A 90 -14.01 57.64 -47.96
N GLY A 91 -13.69 58.43 -46.93
CA GLY A 91 -14.31 59.74 -46.75
C GLY A 91 -14.02 60.70 -47.92
N HIS A 92 -12.79 60.65 -48.47
CA HIS A 92 -12.44 61.43 -49.66
C HIS A 92 -13.20 60.96 -50.90
N GLU A 93 -13.27 59.64 -51.14
CA GLU A 93 -14.00 59.03 -52.26
C GLU A 93 -15.49 59.39 -52.24
N TYR A 94 -16.13 59.30 -51.08
CA TYR A 94 -17.55 59.66 -50.93
C TYR A 94 -17.78 61.17 -51.05
N THR A 95 -16.79 61.99 -50.66
CA THR A 95 -16.83 63.45 -50.89
C THR A 95 -16.72 63.78 -52.39
N GLN A 96 -15.91 63.03 -53.17
CA GLN A 96 -15.86 63.18 -54.62
C GLN A 96 -17.18 62.78 -55.29
N GLN A 97 -17.84 61.72 -54.82
CA GLN A 97 -19.16 61.33 -55.30
C GLN A 97 -20.22 62.42 -55.01
N PHE A 98 -20.14 63.03 -53.83
CA PHE A 98 -20.99 64.17 -53.47
C PHE A 98 -20.70 65.40 -54.36
N ASP A 99 -19.43 65.74 -54.59
CA ASP A 99 -19.00 66.85 -55.46
C ASP A 99 -19.49 66.65 -56.91
N ALA A 100 -19.44 65.41 -57.44
CA ALA A 100 -19.98 65.08 -58.76
C ALA A 100 -21.50 65.31 -58.85
N GLN A 101 -22.25 65.04 -57.78
CA GLN A 101 -23.68 65.31 -57.74
C GLN A 101 -24.00 66.81 -57.75
N ILE A 102 -23.16 67.64 -57.10
CA ILE A 102 -23.28 69.10 -57.15
C ILE A 102 -23.16 69.59 -58.60
N GLU A 103 -22.17 69.11 -59.34
CA GLU A 103 -21.96 69.48 -60.75
C GLU A 103 -23.17 69.10 -61.62
N GLN A 104 -23.68 67.87 -61.47
CA GLN A 104 -24.85 67.41 -62.21
C GLN A 104 -26.11 68.25 -61.92
N LEU A 105 -26.37 68.54 -60.64
CA LEU A 105 -27.52 69.36 -60.25
C LEU A 105 -27.37 70.81 -60.72
N ALA A 106 -26.16 71.38 -60.68
CA ALA A 106 -25.90 72.72 -61.21
C ALA A 106 -26.15 72.81 -62.73
N MET A 107 -25.76 71.79 -63.50
CA MET A 107 -26.02 71.74 -64.95
C MET A 107 -27.51 71.68 -65.29
N SER A 108 -28.34 71.12 -64.40
CA SER A 108 -29.79 71.02 -64.60
C SER A 108 -30.55 72.34 -64.41
N LEU A 109 -29.91 73.36 -63.85
CA LEU A 109 -30.53 74.67 -63.60
C LEU A 109 -30.48 75.55 -64.86
N PRO A 110 -31.57 76.25 -65.20
CA PRO A 110 -31.74 76.91 -66.51
C PRO A 110 -31.07 78.29 -66.63
N ASP A 111 -30.67 78.92 -65.53
CA ASP A 111 -30.18 80.31 -65.49
C ASP A 111 -28.94 80.47 -64.59
N GLU A 112 -28.06 81.42 -64.93
CA GLU A 112 -26.75 81.62 -64.27
C GLU A 112 -26.90 82.12 -62.82
N GLN A 113 -27.90 82.98 -62.54
CA GLN A 113 -28.20 83.41 -61.17
C GLN A 113 -28.70 82.26 -60.29
N ALA A 114 -29.54 81.36 -60.84
CA ALA A 114 -30.02 80.18 -60.12
C ALA A 114 -28.87 79.19 -59.84
N ARG A 115 -27.96 78.98 -60.80
CA ARG A 115 -26.74 78.18 -60.61
C ARG A 115 -25.86 78.73 -59.50
N ASN A 116 -25.59 80.04 -59.51
CA ASN A 116 -24.76 80.68 -58.48
C ASN A 116 -25.41 80.60 -57.08
N ALA A 117 -26.73 80.76 -56.99
CA ALA A 117 -27.46 80.61 -55.74
C ALA A 117 -27.45 79.15 -55.21
N PHE A 118 -27.60 78.16 -56.10
CA PHE A 118 -27.46 76.75 -55.75
C PHE A 118 -26.04 76.41 -55.31
N MET A 119 -25.01 76.87 -56.04
CA MET A 119 -23.60 76.59 -55.71
C MET A 119 -23.24 77.10 -54.31
N GLN A 120 -23.76 78.27 -53.89
CA GLN A 120 -23.57 78.75 -52.51
C GLN A 120 -24.18 77.83 -51.46
N GLN A 121 -25.38 77.30 -51.70
CA GLN A 121 -26.05 76.34 -50.79
C GLN A 121 -25.37 74.97 -50.81
N ALA A 122 -25.03 74.47 -52.00
CA ALA A 122 -24.35 73.21 -52.21
C ALA A 122 -22.99 73.20 -51.53
N GLN A 123 -22.26 74.32 -51.55
CA GLN A 123 -20.98 74.44 -50.85
C GLN A 123 -21.12 74.34 -49.33
N GLN A 124 -22.21 74.86 -48.74
CA GLN A 124 -22.48 74.67 -47.30
C GLN A 124 -22.80 73.21 -46.98
N GLN A 125 -23.63 72.55 -47.80
CA GLN A 125 -23.95 71.12 -47.63
C GLN A 125 -22.72 70.24 -47.80
N ARG A 126 -21.85 70.58 -48.76
CA ARG A 126 -20.57 69.91 -49.01
C ARG A 126 -19.64 69.98 -47.82
N ILE A 127 -19.53 71.15 -47.17
CA ILE A 127 -18.73 71.30 -45.94
C ILE A 127 -19.28 70.39 -44.84
N GLN A 128 -20.60 70.33 -44.65
CA GLN A 128 -21.24 69.47 -43.65
C GLN A 128 -20.99 67.99 -43.93
N PHE A 129 -21.21 67.55 -45.18
CA PHE A 129 -20.98 66.18 -45.63
C PHE A 129 -19.52 65.76 -45.45
N ALA A 130 -18.57 66.55 -45.98
CA ALA A 130 -17.14 66.27 -45.87
C ALA A 130 -16.67 66.23 -44.41
N THR A 131 -17.22 67.09 -43.55
CA THR A 131 -16.93 67.07 -42.10
C THR A 131 -17.44 65.78 -41.45
N GLN A 132 -18.65 65.33 -41.78
CA GLN A 132 -19.23 64.10 -41.22
C GLN A 132 -18.49 62.85 -41.72
N ALA A 133 -18.21 62.78 -43.03
CA ALA A 133 -17.44 61.71 -43.65
C ALA A 133 -16.02 61.62 -43.07
N GLY A 134 -15.32 62.76 -42.98
CA GLY A 134 -13.98 62.82 -42.40
C GLY A 134 -13.94 62.46 -40.92
N ARG A 135 -14.91 62.91 -40.10
CA ARG A 135 -15.00 62.53 -38.69
C ARG A 135 -15.22 61.04 -38.49
N TYR A 136 -16.08 60.43 -39.30
CA TYR A 136 -16.32 58.99 -39.23
C TYR A 136 -15.11 58.18 -39.64
N GLU A 137 -14.46 58.55 -40.76
CA GLU A 137 -13.23 57.93 -41.24
C GLU A 137 -12.12 57.99 -40.18
N ILE A 138 -11.87 59.17 -39.59
CA ILE A 138 -10.90 59.34 -38.50
C ILE A 138 -11.25 58.44 -37.30
N GLY A 139 -12.53 58.37 -36.93
CA GLY A 139 -12.98 57.48 -35.86
C GLY A 139 -12.72 55.99 -36.15
N GLN A 140 -12.90 55.55 -37.40
CA GLN A 140 -12.61 54.17 -37.81
C GLN A 140 -11.11 53.87 -37.91
N ILE A 141 -10.30 54.84 -38.34
CA ILE A 141 -8.83 54.75 -38.34
C ILE A 141 -8.35 54.54 -36.90
N ASN A 142 -8.75 55.42 -35.97
CA ASN A 142 -8.36 55.34 -34.56
C ASN A 142 -8.77 53.99 -33.94
N ALA A 143 -9.98 53.51 -34.20
CA ALA A 143 -10.46 52.23 -33.68
C ALA A 143 -9.70 51.03 -34.25
N TYR A 144 -9.32 51.08 -35.53
CA TYR A 144 -8.52 50.02 -36.17
C TYR A 144 -7.09 50.00 -35.62
N GLU A 145 -6.45 51.16 -35.50
CA GLU A 145 -5.10 51.32 -34.96
C GLU A 145 -5.03 50.86 -33.50
N GLU A 146 -6.00 51.23 -32.67
CA GLU A 146 -6.11 50.75 -31.29
C GLU A 146 -6.28 49.22 -31.25
N GLY A 147 -7.13 48.65 -32.10
CA GLY A 147 -7.30 47.21 -32.20
C GLY A 147 -6.00 46.47 -32.59
N GLN A 148 -5.25 46.98 -33.56
CA GLN A 148 -3.95 46.42 -33.95
C GLN A 148 -2.91 46.56 -32.84
N PHE A 149 -2.90 47.69 -32.15
CA PHE A 149 -2.02 47.94 -31.01
C PHE A 149 -2.28 46.95 -29.87
N GLN A 150 -3.55 46.79 -29.45
CA GLN A 150 -3.89 45.83 -28.40
C GLN A 150 -3.55 44.38 -28.80
N ALA A 151 -3.77 44.00 -30.06
CA ALA A 151 -3.40 42.68 -30.56
C ALA A 151 -1.87 42.46 -30.56
N THR A 152 -1.11 43.50 -30.91
CA THR A 152 0.36 43.49 -30.88
C THR A 152 0.86 43.33 -29.45
N LEU A 153 0.33 44.12 -28.50
CA LEU A 153 0.66 43.97 -27.08
C LEU A 153 0.34 42.56 -26.58
N LEU A 154 -0.84 42.02 -26.89
CA LEU A 154 -1.20 40.67 -26.47
C LEU A 154 -0.22 39.61 -26.99
N ASN A 155 0.15 39.68 -28.28
CA ASN A 155 1.10 38.74 -28.88
C ASN A 155 2.51 38.89 -28.32
N ASN A 156 2.99 40.13 -28.16
CA ASN A 156 4.29 40.38 -27.56
C ASN A 156 4.35 39.91 -26.10
N GLY A 157 3.29 40.13 -25.34
CA GLY A 157 3.16 39.66 -23.96
C GLY A 157 3.20 38.13 -23.89
N LYS A 158 2.51 37.42 -24.79
CA LYS A 158 2.58 35.96 -24.89
C LYS A 158 3.99 35.47 -25.23
N ASN A 159 4.64 36.11 -26.19
CA ASN A 159 6.01 35.75 -26.61
C ASN A 159 7.01 35.97 -25.46
N ALA A 160 6.92 37.11 -24.78
CA ALA A 160 7.75 37.40 -23.61
C ALA A 160 7.46 36.41 -22.46
N ALA A 161 6.19 36.04 -22.23
CA ALA A 161 5.82 35.09 -21.19
C ALA A 161 6.36 33.68 -21.40
N ALA A 162 6.68 33.30 -22.64
CA ALA A 162 7.35 32.03 -22.94
C ALA A 162 8.84 32.02 -22.54
N LEU A 163 9.44 33.19 -22.31
CA LEU A 163 10.87 33.36 -21.99
C LEU A 163 11.16 33.29 -20.47
N TYR A 164 10.34 32.58 -19.70
CA TYR A 164 10.45 32.50 -18.24
C TYR A 164 11.80 31.95 -17.73
N GLY A 165 12.51 31.16 -18.55
CA GLY A 165 13.82 30.60 -18.24
C GLY A 165 15.01 31.45 -18.67
N ASP A 166 14.80 32.55 -19.41
CA ASP A 166 15.85 33.43 -19.91
C ASP A 166 15.55 34.91 -19.55
N ASN A 167 16.19 35.37 -18.48
CA ASN A 167 16.06 36.74 -18.00
C ASN A 167 16.45 37.79 -19.05
N ALA A 168 17.52 37.54 -19.82
CA ALA A 168 18.03 38.53 -20.78
C ALA A 168 17.07 38.67 -21.96
N ALA A 169 16.60 37.54 -22.50
CA ALA A 169 15.61 37.52 -23.57
C ALA A 169 14.26 38.12 -23.12
N TYR A 170 13.80 37.80 -21.91
CA TYR A 170 12.59 38.38 -21.32
C TYR A 170 12.67 39.92 -21.25
N VAL A 171 13.79 40.44 -20.72
CA VAL A 171 14.01 41.89 -20.61
C VAL A 171 14.05 42.55 -21.98
N LEU A 172 14.73 41.93 -22.95
CA LEU A 172 14.82 42.46 -24.32
C LEU A 172 13.45 42.53 -25.00
N ALA A 173 12.64 41.47 -24.92
CA ALA A 173 11.30 41.43 -25.50
C ALA A 173 10.36 42.50 -24.91
N ASN A 174 10.43 42.72 -23.59
CA ASN A 174 9.66 43.77 -22.93
C ASN A 174 10.13 45.17 -23.34
N LYS A 175 11.45 45.41 -23.44
CA LYS A 175 12.01 46.70 -23.92
C LYS A 175 11.54 47.05 -25.34
N GLN A 176 11.55 46.07 -26.24
CA GLN A 176 11.04 46.27 -27.61
C GLN A 176 9.56 46.68 -27.61
N THR A 177 8.77 46.05 -26.73
CA THR A 177 7.34 46.41 -26.61
C THR A 177 7.13 47.77 -25.97
N PHE A 178 7.97 48.16 -25.00
CA PHE A 178 7.92 49.50 -24.44
C PHE A 178 8.18 50.59 -25.48
N GLN A 179 9.10 50.36 -26.42
CA GLN A 179 9.31 51.28 -27.54
C GLN A 179 8.04 51.42 -28.40
N GLN A 180 7.37 50.31 -28.69
CA GLN A 180 6.11 50.34 -29.45
C GLN A 180 4.98 51.08 -28.71
N ILE A 181 4.92 50.98 -27.37
CA ILE A 181 3.99 51.75 -26.55
C ILE A 181 4.33 53.24 -26.58
N GLU A 182 5.61 53.60 -26.54
CA GLU A 182 6.07 55.00 -26.68
C GLU A 182 5.69 55.57 -28.04
N ASP A 183 6.07 54.89 -29.12
CA ASP A 183 5.83 55.34 -30.48
C ASP A 183 4.32 55.52 -30.74
N TYR A 184 3.50 54.57 -30.28
CA TYR A 184 2.04 54.66 -30.36
C TYR A 184 1.50 55.82 -29.52
N GLY A 185 1.91 55.96 -28.27
CA GLY A 185 1.42 56.99 -27.37
C GLY A 185 1.76 58.41 -27.85
N ILE A 186 2.99 58.62 -28.34
CA ILE A 186 3.43 59.90 -28.93
C ILE A 186 2.59 60.24 -30.16
N ALA A 187 2.36 59.27 -31.05
CA ALA A 187 1.52 59.48 -32.25
C ALA A 187 0.07 59.84 -31.91
N HIS A 188 -0.43 59.40 -30.75
CA HIS A 188 -1.81 59.62 -30.29
C HIS A 188 -1.96 60.74 -29.25
N GLY A 189 -0.89 61.50 -28.99
CA GLY A 189 -0.93 62.65 -28.06
C GLY A 189 -1.11 62.26 -26.59
N TRP A 190 -0.68 61.06 -26.19
CA TRP A 190 -0.69 60.65 -24.79
C TRP A 190 0.30 61.47 -23.97
N SER A 191 -0.04 61.75 -22.70
CA SER A 191 0.92 62.30 -21.75
C SER A 191 1.98 61.25 -21.37
N ASP A 192 3.12 61.72 -20.86
CA ASP A 192 4.17 60.83 -20.36
C ASP A 192 3.62 59.88 -19.29
N GLU A 193 2.72 60.36 -18.41
CA GLU A 193 2.07 59.54 -17.39
C GLU A 193 1.21 58.43 -18.00
N GLN A 194 0.48 58.71 -19.09
CA GLN A 194 -0.35 57.71 -19.78
C GLN A 194 0.52 56.64 -20.44
N ILE A 195 1.62 57.04 -21.09
CA ILE A 195 2.60 56.12 -21.68
C ILE A 195 3.21 55.22 -20.60
N GLN A 196 3.63 55.81 -19.47
CA GLN A 196 4.19 55.05 -18.35
C GLN A 196 3.16 54.11 -17.72
N ALA A 197 1.91 54.55 -17.53
CA ALA A 197 0.84 53.71 -17.03
C ALA A 197 0.60 52.51 -17.94
N LYS A 198 0.59 52.70 -19.27
CA LYS A 198 0.41 51.59 -20.23
C LYS A 198 1.59 50.62 -20.23
N LYS A 199 2.84 51.10 -20.09
CA LYS A 199 4.01 50.23 -19.91
C LYS A 199 3.93 49.41 -18.63
N ILE A 200 3.50 50.01 -17.52
CA ILE A 200 3.32 49.31 -16.24
C ILE A 200 2.24 48.23 -16.38
N GLU A 201 1.10 48.57 -16.98
CA GLU A 201 0.01 47.62 -17.26
C GLU A 201 0.53 46.42 -18.09
N PHE A 202 1.23 46.68 -19.19
CA PHE A 202 1.81 45.63 -20.03
C PHE A 202 2.84 44.78 -19.28
N LYS A 203 3.74 45.42 -18.52
CA LYS A 203 4.79 44.79 -17.73
C LYS A 203 4.21 43.83 -16.70
N GLU A 204 3.21 44.28 -15.93
CA GLU A 204 2.59 43.46 -14.89
C GLU A 204 1.76 42.32 -15.49
N ALA A 205 0.98 42.59 -16.54
CA ALA A 205 0.22 41.54 -17.24
C ALA A 205 1.14 40.45 -17.81
N THR A 206 2.24 40.85 -18.45
CA THR A 206 3.24 39.93 -19.01
C THR A 206 3.94 39.15 -17.91
N ALA A 207 4.34 39.80 -16.82
CA ALA A 207 4.97 39.15 -15.67
C ALA A 207 4.06 38.09 -15.04
N LYS A 208 2.75 38.36 -14.89
CA LYS A 208 1.76 37.39 -14.39
C LYS A 208 1.65 36.18 -15.31
N ALA A 209 1.56 36.40 -16.62
CA ALA A 209 1.53 35.31 -17.60
C ALA A 209 2.83 34.48 -17.57
N THR A 210 3.98 35.14 -17.42
CA THR A 210 5.30 34.49 -17.29
C THR A 210 5.37 33.63 -16.03
N ALA A 211 4.85 34.14 -14.91
CA ALA A 211 4.79 33.41 -13.65
C ALA A 211 3.96 32.13 -13.77
N GLN A 212 2.80 32.19 -14.43
CA GLN A 212 1.96 31.02 -14.70
C GLN A 212 2.70 29.97 -15.53
N ASN A 213 3.40 30.39 -16.58
CA ASN A 213 4.21 29.50 -17.41
C ASN A 213 5.38 28.89 -16.60
N ALA A 214 6.07 29.67 -15.78
CA ALA A 214 7.17 29.22 -14.95
C ALA A 214 6.73 28.18 -13.90
N ILE A 215 5.61 28.44 -13.21
CA ILE A 215 5.02 27.51 -12.22
C ILE A 215 4.59 26.21 -12.91
N GLY A 216 3.91 26.31 -14.05
CA GLY A 216 3.46 25.16 -14.82
C GLY A 216 4.61 24.31 -15.36
N ALA A 217 5.75 24.93 -15.69
CA ALA A 217 6.94 24.23 -16.15
C ALA A 217 7.71 23.56 -15.00
N ASN A 218 8.04 24.30 -13.94
CA ASN A 218 8.80 23.79 -12.80
C ASN A 218 8.62 24.67 -11.55
N TYR A 219 7.55 24.43 -10.80
CA TYR A 219 7.29 25.18 -9.56
C TYR A 219 8.41 25.04 -8.51
N LEU A 220 9.16 23.93 -8.49
CA LEU A 220 10.28 23.74 -7.56
C LEU A 220 11.42 24.70 -7.88
N GLN A 221 11.74 24.88 -9.16
CA GLN A 221 12.74 25.85 -9.59
C GLN A 221 12.29 27.29 -9.28
N VAL A 222 11.02 27.62 -9.52
CA VAL A 222 10.46 28.93 -9.15
C VAL A 222 10.61 29.18 -7.64
N ARG A 223 10.30 28.17 -6.82
CA ARG A 223 10.43 28.23 -5.36
C ARG A 223 11.89 28.37 -4.91
N GLN A 224 12.83 27.67 -5.54
CA GLN A 224 14.26 27.79 -5.23
C GLN A 224 14.83 29.17 -5.60
N GLN A 225 14.44 29.71 -6.75
CA GLN A 225 14.99 30.97 -7.26
C GLN A 225 14.36 32.21 -6.59
N ASN A 226 13.07 32.13 -6.21
CA ASN A 226 12.32 33.30 -5.72
C ASN A 226 11.85 33.18 -4.26
N GLY A 227 12.01 32.00 -3.66
CA GLY A 227 11.76 31.76 -2.24
C GLY A 227 12.76 32.46 -1.33
N GLU A 228 12.63 32.22 -0.03
CA GLU A 228 13.52 32.80 0.98
C GLU A 228 14.73 31.89 1.24
N LEU A 229 15.76 32.38 1.92
CA LEU A 229 16.91 31.56 2.35
C LEU A 229 16.49 30.27 3.07
N SER A 230 15.44 30.33 3.91
CA SER A 230 14.88 29.17 4.60
C SER A 230 14.28 28.09 3.69
N ASP A 231 13.96 28.43 2.43
CA ASP A 231 13.44 27.51 1.42
C ASP A 231 14.56 26.85 0.60
N THR A 232 15.81 27.28 0.78
CA THR A 232 16.98 26.68 0.14
C THR A 232 17.56 25.54 0.98
N ALA A 233 18.26 24.60 0.34
CA ALA A 233 18.90 23.47 1.03
C ALA A 233 19.97 23.88 2.05
N ALA A 234 20.57 25.08 1.91
CA ALA A 234 21.55 25.60 2.85
C ALA A 234 20.91 26.19 4.13
N GLY A 235 19.63 26.60 4.04
CA GLY A 235 18.97 27.43 5.05
C GLY A 235 19.63 28.81 5.20
N SER A 236 19.22 29.57 6.21
CA SER A 236 19.97 30.75 6.68
C SER A 236 20.76 30.38 7.93
N ARG A 237 21.85 31.10 8.21
CA ARG A 237 22.54 31.05 9.51
C ARG A 237 22.46 32.40 10.21
N ARG A 238 22.96 32.45 11.44
CA ARG A 238 23.25 33.70 12.15
C ARG A 238 24.42 34.41 11.45
N ALA A 239 24.31 35.72 11.25
CA ALA A 239 25.42 36.54 10.79
C ALA A 239 26.41 36.81 11.93
N VAL A 240 27.70 36.55 11.71
CA VAL A 240 28.78 36.82 12.68
C VAL A 240 29.40 38.19 12.38
N ALA A 241 29.53 39.04 13.41
CA ALA A 241 30.17 40.36 13.28
C ALA A 241 31.70 40.24 13.36
N ASP A 242 32.42 41.00 12.52
CA ASP A 242 33.87 41.13 12.63
C ASP A 242 34.23 41.91 13.92
N SER A 243 35.24 41.45 14.64
CA SER A 243 35.54 41.89 16.01
C SER A 243 36.06 43.34 16.04
N GLY A 244 35.16 44.32 16.08
CA GLY A 244 35.56 45.74 16.17
C GLY A 244 34.46 46.79 16.35
N SER A 245 33.18 46.43 16.42
CA SER A 245 32.08 47.39 16.58
C SER A 245 31.21 47.02 17.78
N SER A 246 31.20 47.88 18.81
CA SER A 246 30.28 47.83 19.93
C SER A 246 28.86 48.18 19.47
N ASP A 247 27.91 47.24 19.48
CA ASP A 247 26.48 47.58 19.45
C ASP A 247 25.59 46.37 19.82
N ARG A 248 25.30 46.19 21.13
CA ARG A 248 24.36 45.17 21.68
C ARG A 248 22.88 45.42 21.32
N THR A 249 22.60 46.29 20.34
CA THR A 249 21.26 46.73 19.92
C THR A 249 21.05 46.65 18.41
N ARG A 250 22.01 46.08 17.65
CA ARG A 250 21.94 46.00 16.18
C ARG A 250 20.74 45.21 15.67
N GLY A 251 20.45 44.05 16.27
CA GLY A 251 19.30 43.23 15.90
C GLY A 251 17.99 43.99 16.07
N ILE A 252 17.86 44.73 17.18
CA ILE A 252 16.71 45.60 17.45
C ILE A 252 16.63 46.76 16.43
N ARG A 253 17.74 47.47 16.19
CA ARG A 253 17.80 48.59 15.22
C ARG A 253 17.41 48.16 13.81
N ASN A 254 17.85 46.97 13.40
CA ASN A 254 17.63 46.46 12.06
C ASN A 254 16.29 45.71 11.93
N ASN A 255 15.45 45.68 12.97
CA ASN A 255 14.26 44.81 13.06
C ASN A 255 14.58 43.33 12.76
N ASN A 256 15.81 42.91 13.03
CA ASN A 256 16.36 41.59 12.79
C ASN A 256 16.73 40.93 14.12
N PRO A 257 15.74 40.51 14.92
CA PRO A 257 15.97 40.10 16.31
C PRO A 257 16.74 38.78 16.43
N GLY A 258 16.77 37.97 15.37
CA GLY A 258 17.58 36.75 15.28
C GLY A 258 18.96 36.95 14.64
N ASN A 259 19.36 38.19 14.29
CA ASN A 259 20.63 38.47 13.61
C ASN A 259 20.84 37.64 12.32
N LEU A 260 19.78 37.44 11.55
CA LEU A 260 19.78 36.65 10.32
C LEU A 260 20.63 37.26 9.21
N GLU A 261 21.22 36.39 8.39
CA GLU A 261 22.00 36.79 7.22
C GLU A 261 21.17 37.46 6.12
N TYR A 262 21.78 38.45 5.47
CA TYR A 262 21.29 39.08 4.26
C TYR A 262 21.54 38.18 3.05
N SER A 263 20.54 38.07 2.17
CA SER A 263 20.71 37.54 0.82
C SER A 263 20.14 38.49 -0.22
N LYS A 264 20.89 38.66 -1.30
CA LYS A 264 20.47 39.44 -2.48
C LYS A 264 19.61 38.62 -3.44
N THR A 265 19.83 37.31 -3.53
CA THR A 265 19.12 36.43 -4.48
C THR A 265 17.89 35.78 -3.86
N ASN A 266 17.88 35.56 -2.55
CA ASN A 266 16.76 34.99 -1.80
C ASN A 266 16.38 35.90 -0.61
N PRO A 267 16.02 37.17 -0.86
CA PRO A 267 15.69 38.12 0.20
C PRO A 267 14.49 37.63 1.01
N TRP A 268 14.48 37.89 2.31
CA TRP A 268 13.32 37.58 3.15
C TRP A 268 12.12 38.47 2.81
N VAL A 269 10.90 37.98 3.08
CA VAL A 269 9.68 38.80 3.06
C VAL A 269 9.81 39.91 4.11
N GLY A 270 9.66 41.16 3.66
CA GLY A 270 9.88 42.36 4.48
C GLY A 270 11.35 42.78 4.63
N GLN A 271 12.28 42.21 3.87
CA GLN A 271 13.68 42.67 3.86
C GLN A 271 13.82 43.99 3.09
N THR A 272 14.31 45.04 3.75
CA THR A 272 14.46 46.39 3.19
C THR A 272 15.89 46.72 2.76
N GLY A 273 16.87 45.94 3.22
CA GLY A 273 18.28 46.14 2.91
C GLY A 273 19.18 45.32 3.82
N ASP A 274 20.40 45.78 4.00
CA ASP A 274 21.42 45.14 4.82
C ASP A 274 22.17 46.11 5.75
N ASP A 275 22.82 45.53 6.75
CA ASP A 275 23.87 46.13 7.57
C ASP A 275 25.14 45.27 7.44
N GLY A 276 25.72 45.24 6.23
CA GLY A 276 26.82 44.35 5.89
C GLY A 276 26.34 42.91 5.69
N ARG A 277 26.59 42.01 6.65
CA ARG A 277 26.12 40.61 6.59
C ARG A 277 24.70 40.40 7.12
N PHE A 278 24.12 41.39 7.79
CA PHE A 278 22.85 41.26 8.50
C PHE A 278 21.70 41.80 7.65
N ALA A 279 20.58 41.09 7.57
CA ALA A 279 19.36 41.62 6.95
C ALA A 279 18.76 42.77 7.79
N LYS A 280 18.11 43.72 7.12
CA LYS A 280 17.22 44.73 7.72
C LYS A 280 15.77 44.45 7.33
N PHE A 281 14.85 44.56 8.28
CA PHE A 281 13.43 44.30 8.05
C PHE A 281 12.56 45.55 8.22
N GLU A 282 11.40 45.54 7.57
CA GLU A 282 10.39 46.61 7.69
C GLU A 282 9.87 46.77 9.11
N THR A 283 9.57 45.64 9.77
CA THR A 283 9.03 45.61 11.13
C THR A 283 9.65 44.45 11.92
N PRO A 284 9.64 44.50 13.26
CA PRO A 284 10.11 43.40 14.09
C PRO A 284 9.42 42.06 13.80
N GLU A 285 8.12 42.07 13.50
CA GLU A 285 7.32 40.88 13.20
C GLU A 285 7.84 40.17 11.94
N HIS A 286 8.34 40.92 10.94
CA HIS A 286 8.98 40.34 9.75
C HIS A 286 10.30 39.63 10.10
N GLY A 287 11.10 40.21 10.99
CA GLY A 287 12.32 39.58 11.48
C GLY A 287 12.05 38.33 12.33
N ILE A 288 11.02 38.38 13.19
CA ILE A 288 10.56 37.22 13.98
C ILE A 288 10.03 36.12 13.04
N ARG A 289 9.27 36.49 12.02
CA ARG A 289 8.79 35.56 10.98
C ARG A 289 9.97 34.87 10.29
N ALA A 290 10.96 35.63 9.85
CA ALA A 290 12.14 35.08 9.19
C ALA A 290 12.92 34.13 10.12
N LEU A 291 13.03 34.47 11.41
CA LEU A 291 13.63 33.61 12.43
C LEU A 291 12.86 32.28 12.55
N GLY A 292 11.54 32.35 12.72
CA GLY A 292 10.68 31.17 12.81
C GLY A 292 10.76 30.29 11.57
N ARG A 293 10.73 30.88 10.36
CA ARG A 293 10.91 30.16 9.09
C ARG A 293 12.24 29.43 9.01
N ASN A 294 13.31 30.03 9.55
CA ASN A 294 14.63 29.39 9.56
C ASN A 294 14.67 28.19 10.52
N LEU A 295 14.11 28.33 11.72
CA LEU A 295 14.05 27.24 12.70
C LEU A 295 13.19 26.07 12.20
N MET A 296 12.07 26.36 11.54
CA MET A 296 11.28 25.32 10.85
C MET A 296 12.08 24.64 9.73
N SER A 297 13.00 25.35 9.06
CA SER A 297 13.89 24.75 8.06
C SER A 297 14.91 23.81 8.69
N TYR A 298 15.42 24.13 9.88
CA TYR A 298 16.31 23.26 10.65
C TYR A 298 15.59 21.97 11.05
N GLN A 299 14.37 22.05 11.57
CA GLN A 299 13.57 20.86 11.90
C GLN A 299 13.31 19.98 10.68
N ARG A 300 13.06 20.56 9.49
CA ARG A 300 12.95 19.78 8.24
C ARG A 300 14.22 19.02 7.88
N GLN A 301 15.37 19.49 8.33
CA GLN A 301 16.69 18.86 8.13
C GLN A 301 17.04 17.87 9.26
N GLY A 302 16.15 17.67 10.24
CA GLY A 302 16.40 16.82 11.41
C GLY A 302 17.23 17.48 12.50
N ILE A 303 17.31 18.82 12.50
CA ILE A 303 17.97 19.61 13.55
C ILE A 303 16.85 20.14 14.46
N ASP A 304 16.55 19.43 15.55
CA ASP A 304 15.36 19.72 16.38
C ASP A 304 15.60 19.71 17.89
N THR A 305 16.79 19.31 18.36
CA THR A 305 17.19 19.52 19.77
C THR A 305 17.78 20.90 19.99
N VAL A 306 17.75 21.40 21.23
CA VAL A 306 18.41 22.68 21.57
C VAL A 306 19.90 22.62 21.22
N SER A 307 20.55 21.50 21.52
CA SER A 307 21.97 21.29 21.21
C SER A 307 22.25 21.41 19.71
N GLU A 308 21.51 20.70 18.85
CA GLU A 308 21.72 20.73 17.40
C GLU A 308 21.37 22.09 16.80
N ILE A 309 20.23 22.67 17.21
CA ILE A 309 19.77 23.99 16.73
C ILE A 309 20.84 25.02 17.02
N ILE A 310 21.35 25.10 18.25
CA ILE A 310 22.31 26.13 18.66
C ILE A 310 23.71 25.86 18.09
N ASN A 311 24.15 24.60 17.97
CA ASN A 311 25.40 24.27 17.28
C ASN A 311 25.35 24.67 15.80
N ARG A 312 24.20 24.54 15.15
CA ARG A 312 23.99 25.02 13.78
C ARG A 312 23.86 26.54 13.71
N TRP A 313 23.19 27.15 14.70
CA TRP A 313 22.91 28.58 14.75
C TRP A 313 24.16 29.42 15.03
N ALA A 314 24.95 29.02 16.02
CA ALA A 314 26.14 29.73 16.50
C ALA A 314 27.28 28.74 16.79
N PRO A 315 27.96 28.22 15.74
CA PRO A 315 28.96 27.17 15.92
C PRO A 315 30.21 27.68 16.68
N PRO A 316 30.91 26.79 17.43
CA PRO A 316 32.15 27.16 18.13
C PRO A 316 33.28 27.62 17.21
N THR A 317 33.30 27.14 15.96
CA THR A 317 34.30 27.52 14.93
C THR A 317 34.35 29.02 14.68
N ASP A 318 33.24 29.71 14.92
CA ASP A 318 33.09 31.15 14.71
C ASP A 318 33.38 31.94 16.01
N LYS A 319 34.04 31.31 16.99
CA LYS A 319 34.40 31.85 18.33
C LYS A 319 33.19 32.18 19.21
N ASN A 320 32.10 31.43 19.08
CA ASN A 320 30.94 31.54 19.97
C ASN A 320 31.08 30.64 21.20
N ASP A 321 30.52 31.05 22.34
CA ASP A 321 30.36 30.19 23.52
C ASP A 321 29.04 29.39 23.43
N THR A 322 29.04 28.41 22.53
CA THR A 322 27.86 27.60 22.18
C THR A 322 27.30 26.84 23.38
N MET A 323 28.15 26.38 24.32
CA MET A 323 27.72 25.64 25.50
C MET A 323 26.92 26.53 26.47
N SER A 324 27.39 27.75 26.72
CA SER A 324 26.64 28.72 27.53
C SER A 324 25.32 29.11 26.86
N TYR A 325 25.28 29.18 25.52
CA TYR A 325 24.05 29.44 24.77
C TYR A 325 23.05 28.29 24.91
N ILE A 326 23.47 27.04 24.69
CA ILE A 326 22.61 25.85 24.89
C ILE A 326 22.01 25.87 26.29
N LYS A 327 22.83 26.07 27.33
CA LYS A 327 22.34 26.12 28.71
C LYS A 327 21.28 27.20 28.94
N ALA A 328 21.52 28.41 28.43
CA ALA A 328 20.57 29.51 28.57
C ALA A 328 19.23 29.24 27.86
N VAL A 329 19.25 28.61 26.68
CA VAL A 329 18.03 28.25 25.95
C VAL A 329 17.28 27.11 26.65
N CYS A 330 17.98 26.09 27.14
CA CYS A 330 17.38 25.02 27.94
C CYS A 330 16.68 25.56 29.19
N GLU A 331 17.32 26.45 29.94
CA GLU A 331 16.76 27.07 31.15
C GLU A 331 15.48 27.88 30.85
N GLN A 332 15.42 28.58 29.71
CA GLN A 332 14.24 29.36 29.33
C GLN A 332 13.09 28.51 28.81
N LEU A 333 13.39 27.40 28.12
CA LEU A 333 12.39 26.49 27.57
C LEU A 333 11.92 25.43 28.58
N GLY A 334 12.69 25.17 29.64
CA GLY A 334 12.40 24.13 30.62
C GLY A 334 12.61 22.70 30.09
N VAL A 335 13.51 22.54 29.12
CA VAL A 335 13.80 21.26 28.41
C VAL A 335 15.27 20.88 28.58
N SER A 336 15.61 19.61 28.35
CA SER A 336 17.02 19.19 28.32
C SER A 336 17.68 19.50 26.96
N ALA A 337 19.01 19.54 26.91
CA ALA A 337 19.75 19.93 25.70
C ALA A 337 19.52 19.00 24.50
N ASP A 338 19.29 17.72 24.79
CA ASP A 338 19.08 16.66 23.80
C ASP A 338 17.58 16.29 23.69
N GLU A 339 16.69 17.07 24.33
CA GLU A 339 15.25 16.89 24.20
C GLU A 339 14.78 17.46 22.86
N PRO A 340 14.09 16.65 22.02
CA PRO A 340 13.60 17.12 20.74
C PRO A 340 12.46 18.14 20.88
N LEU A 341 12.53 19.25 20.15
CA LEU A 341 11.51 20.28 20.09
C LEU A 341 10.61 20.12 18.85
N ASP A 342 9.37 20.58 18.94
CA ASP A 342 8.46 20.69 17.80
C ASP A 342 8.22 22.15 17.38
N ALA A 343 9.06 22.65 16.49
CA ALA A 343 8.94 23.97 15.84
C ALA A 343 7.71 24.11 14.92
N SER A 344 6.90 23.06 14.70
CA SER A 344 5.59 23.18 14.04
C SER A 344 4.48 23.58 15.02
N ASN A 345 4.69 23.36 16.32
CA ASN A 345 3.82 23.85 17.38
C ASN A 345 4.03 25.37 17.58
N PRO A 346 2.97 26.19 17.51
CA PRO A 346 3.10 27.65 17.64
C PRO A 346 3.72 28.12 18.95
N ASP A 347 3.39 27.48 20.07
CA ASP A 347 3.88 27.88 21.40
C ASP A 347 5.36 27.52 21.56
N THR A 348 5.74 26.33 21.10
CA THR A 348 7.15 25.88 21.12
C THR A 348 8.02 26.77 20.24
N LEU A 349 7.57 27.07 19.01
CA LEU A 349 8.30 27.96 18.11
C LEU A 349 8.39 29.39 18.68
N LYS A 350 7.32 29.89 19.31
CA LYS A 350 7.32 31.20 19.97
C LYS A 350 8.32 31.27 21.11
N ALA A 351 8.33 30.28 21.99
CA ALA A 351 9.26 30.20 23.11
C ALA A 351 10.72 30.10 22.63
N LEU A 352 10.99 29.28 21.62
CA LEU A 352 12.32 29.13 21.04
C LEU A 352 12.80 30.44 20.38
N CYS A 353 11.94 31.10 19.60
CA CYS A 353 12.23 32.42 19.04
C CYS A 353 12.55 33.43 20.16
N ALA A 354 11.73 33.51 21.20
CA ALA A 354 11.95 34.42 22.33
C ALA A 354 13.31 34.17 23.02
N ALA A 355 13.67 32.89 23.23
CA ALA A 355 14.94 32.52 23.85
C ALA A 355 16.16 32.90 23.02
N ILE A 356 16.10 32.65 21.70
CA ILE A 356 17.14 33.08 20.77
C ILE A 356 17.28 34.60 20.76
N ILE A 357 16.17 35.33 20.67
CA ILE A 357 16.17 36.80 20.67
C ILE A 357 16.79 37.36 21.95
N HIS A 358 16.44 36.80 23.11
CA HIS A 358 16.98 37.20 24.41
C HIS A 358 18.50 37.02 24.45
N HIS A 359 19.00 35.89 23.96
CA HIS A 359 20.45 35.63 23.94
C HIS A 359 21.18 36.55 22.95
N GLU A 360 20.63 36.74 21.75
CA GLU A 360 21.25 37.55 20.68
C GLU A 360 21.33 39.04 21.00
N ASN A 361 20.33 39.59 21.67
CA ASN A 361 20.24 41.03 21.96
C ASN A 361 20.50 41.37 23.44
N GLY A 362 20.71 40.36 24.30
CA GLY A 362 20.79 40.51 25.74
C GLY A 362 19.45 40.86 26.42
N SER A 363 18.37 40.98 25.66
CA SER A 363 16.99 41.11 26.14
C SER A 363 16.01 40.69 25.04
N GLN A 364 14.77 40.37 25.43
CA GLN A 364 13.65 40.16 24.51
C GLN A 364 12.66 41.32 24.73
N PRO A 365 12.69 42.38 23.89
CA PRO A 365 11.90 43.59 24.14
C PRO A 365 10.52 43.59 23.46
N TYR A 366 10.16 42.55 22.71
CA TYR A 366 8.93 42.52 21.93
C TYR A 366 7.76 41.98 22.74
N SER A 367 6.55 42.49 22.49
CA SER A 367 5.37 42.00 23.18
C SER A 367 5.00 40.57 22.74
N ASP A 368 4.21 39.87 23.56
CA ASP A 368 3.70 38.54 23.22
C ASP A 368 2.89 38.56 21.90
N GLN A 369 2.19 39.66 21.63
CA GLN A 369 1.47 39.84 20.36
C GLN A 369 2.43 39.90 19.17
N GLN A 370 3.52 40.67 19.25
CA GLN A 370 4.50 40.77 18.15
C GLN A 370 5.20 39.43 17.88
N LEU A 371 5.53 38.70 18.94
CA LEU A 371 6.06 37.33 18.82
C LEU A 371 5.04 36.40 18.16
N THR A 372 3.79 36.44 18.60
CA THR A 372 2.70 35.62 18.07
C THR A 372 2.40 35.94 16.60
N ASP A 373 2.39 37.21 16.21
CA ASP A 373 2.14 37.64 14.84
C ASP A 373 3.25 37.18 13.89
N GLY A 374 4.52 37.33 14.31
CA GLY A 374 5.67 36.85 13.54
C GLY A 374 5.69 35.33 13.40
N VAL A 375 5.43 34.58 14.48
CA VAL A 375 5.38 33.10 14.49
C VAL A 375 4.20 32.58 13.67
N SER A 376 3.02 33.18 13.80
CA SER A 376 1.85 32.83 13.01
C SER A 376 2.09 33.05 11.52
N ALA A 377 2.78 34.14 11.15
CA ALA A 377 3.17 34.39 9.78
C ALA A 377 4.24 33.41 9.28
N ALA A 378 5.13 32.92 10.15
CA ALA A 378 6.13 31.91 9.80
C ALA A 378 5.48 30.55 9.48
N LEU A 379 4.49 30.16 10.28
CA LEU A 379 3.66 28.97 10.08
C LEU A 379 2.71 29.09 8.88
N GLY A 380 2.54 30.31 8.34
CA GLY A 380 1.63 30.61 7.24
C GLY A 380 0.16 30.68 7.66
N LEU A 381 -0.11 30.90 8.95
CA LEU A 381 -1.44 31.09 9.52
C LEU A 381 -1.95 32.53 9.32
N SER A 382 -1.05 33.50 9.20
CA SER A 382 -1.35 34.92 8.97
C SER A 382 -0.42 35.56 7.93
N GLN A 383 -0.72 36.79 7.51
CA GLN A 383 0.12 37.58 6.62
C GLN A 383 0.55 38.89 7.28
N LEU A 384 1.81 39.26 7.07
CA LEU A 384 2.33 40.57 7.44
C LEU A 384 2.30 41.48 6.20
N PRO A 385 1.72 42.68 6.28
CA PRO A 385 1.71 43.62 5.17
C PRO A 385 3.13 44.15 4.93
N THR A 386 3.57 44.10 3.67
CA THR A 386 4.85 44.66 3.22
C THR A 386 4.64 45.99 2.49
N LYS A 387 5.61 46.90 2.56
CA LYS A 387 5.64 48.16 1.81
C LYS A 387 6.69 48.18 0.70
N ASN A 388 7.66 47.27 0.74
CA ASN A 388 8.73 47.19 -0.23
C ASN A 388 8.66 45.88 -1.01
N LYS A 389 8.72 46.05 -2.33
CA LYS A 389 8.84 44.98 -3.29
C LYS A 389 10.16 44.22 -3.17
N ARG A 390 10.08 42.88 -3.30
CA ARG A 390 11.26 42.00 -3.30
C ARG A 390 11.90 41.96 -4.68
N TYR A 391 13.23 41.98 -4.69
CA TYR A 391 14.04 41.82 -5.90
C TYR A 391 14.92 40.58 -5.75
N THR A 392 14.65 39.54 -6.53
CA THR A 392 15.36 38.25 -6.52
C THR A 392 16.42 38.17 -7.63
N GLY A 393 16.37 39.09 -8.59
CA GLY A 393 17.17 39.05 -9.80
C GLY A 393 16.51 38.24 -10.93
N VAL A 394 15.32 37.68 -10.70
CA VAL A 394 14.51 37.04 -11.76
C VAL A 394 13.61 38.11 -12.37
N ALA A 395 13.86 38.47 -13.63
CA ALA A 395 13.32 39.68 -14.24
C ALA A 395 11.78 39.72 -14.28
N TRP A 396 11.14 38.58 -14.54
CA TRP A 396 9.67 38.50 -14.53
C TRP A 396 9.11 38.56 -13.11
N PHE A 397 9.77 37.94 -12.12
CA PHE A 397 9.32 37.97 -10.73
C PHE A 397 9.46 39.38 -10.15
N ASP A 398 10.58 40.03 -10.46
CA ASP A 398 10.88 41.42 -10.11
C ASP A 398 10.00 42.42 -10.87
N ALA A 399 9.25 41.99 -11.89
CA ALA A 399 8.29 42.82 -12.62
C ALA A 399 6.87 42.80 -12.01
N LEU A 400 6.51 41.75 -11.26
CA LEU A 400 5.21 41.58 -10.61
C LEU A 400 4.90 42.65 -9.54
N SER A 401 3.63 42.90 -9.24
CA SER A 401 3.26 43.65 -8.03
C SER A 401 3.59 42.85 -6.76
N GLU A 402 3.64 43.52 -5.60
CA GLU A 402 3.94 42.85 -4.32
C GLU A 402 2.92 41.75 -3.98
N SER A 403 1.63 42.02 -4.23
CA SER A 403 0.56 41.07 -3.99
C SER A 403 0.66 39.86 -4.94
N ASP A 404 1.09 40.07 -6.18
CA ASP A 404 1.29 38.99 -7.14
C ASP A 404 2.52 38.14 -6.80
N GLN A 405 3.62 38.73 -6.35
CA GLN A 405 4.80 37.99 -5.85
C GLN A 405 4.39 37.05 -4.69
N ALA A 406 3.61 37.57 -3.74
CA ALA A 406 3.08 36.76 -2.63
C ALA A 406 2.12 35.67 -3.13
N SER A 407 1.31 35.94 -4.15
CA SER A 407 0.43 34.95 -4.77
C SER A 407 1.21 33.81 -5.41
N VAL A 408 2.25 34.13 -6.19
CA VAL A 408 3.14 33.15 -6.84
C VAL A 408 3.77 32.22 -5.82
N LEU A 409 4.36 32.77 -4.75
CA LEU A 409 5.03 31.95 -3.74
C LEU A 409 4.04 31.04 -2.98
N ARG A 410 2.86 31.57 -2.61
CA ARG A 410 1.80 30.75 -2.01
C ARG A 410 1.35 29.61 -2.92
N GLN A 411 1.21 29.88 -4.22
CA GLN A 411 0.87 28.85 -5.19
C GLN A 411 1.96 27.78 -5.25
N THR A 412 3.24 28.15 -5.27
CA THR A 412 4.34 27.18 -5.25
C THR A 412 4.41 26.37 -3.95
N ASP A 413 4.12 26.99 -2.79
CA ASP A 413 4.07 26.30 -1.51
C ASP A 413 2.86 25.35 -1.42
N ALA A 414 1.70 25.75 -1.96
CA ALA A 414 0.52 24.90 -2.04
C ALA A 414 0.77 23.68 -2.93
N LEU A 415 1.40 23.86 -4.09
CA LEU A 415 1.80 22.76 -4.97
C LEU A 415 2.82 21.84 -4.31
N ALA A 416 3.81 22.39 -3.59
CA ALA A 416 4.78 21.59 -2.84
C ALA A 416 4.11 20.72 -1.78
N ARG A 417 3.16 21.29 -1.01
CA ARG A 417 2.39 20.56 0.01
C ARG A 417 1.49 19.50 -0.63
N GLN A 418 0.86 19.81 -1.76
CA GLN A 418 0.03 18.85 -2.50
C GLN A 418 0.86 17.65 -2.97
N GLN A 419 2.00 17.90 -3.62
CA GLN A 419 2.90 16.83 -4.07
C GLN A 419 3.41 15.99 -2.89
N GLN A 420 3.77 16.62 -1.77
CA GLN A 420 4.17 15.90 -0.57
C GLN A 420 3.03 15.05 0.01
N ALA A 421 1.79 15.53 0.00
CA ALA A 421 0.62 14.77 0.45
C ALA A 421 0.30 13.59 -0.47
N GLU A 422 0.44 13.76 -1.79
CA GLU A 422 0.32 12.67 -2.77
C GLU A 422 1.42 11.62 -2.55
N TYR A 423 2.67 12.06 -2.34
CA TYR A 423 3.79 11.17 -2.03
C TYR A 423 3.59 10.39 -0.73
N LYS A 424 3.13 11.06 0.35
CA LYS A 424 2.71 10.40 1.61
C LYS A 424 1.65 9.34 1.36
N THR A 425 0.62 9.66 0.58
CA THR A 425 -0.49 8.73 0.29
C THR A 425 -0.01 7.48 -0.47
N MET A 426 0.87 7.65 -1.47
CA MET A 426 1.46 6.54 -2.21
C MET A 426 2.35 5.66 -1.31
N LEU A 427 3.17 6.29 -0.47
CA LEU A 427 4.02 5.60 0.50
C LEU A 427 3.17 4.81 1.50
N ASP A 428 2.17 5.44 2.12
CA ASP A 428 1.25 4.79 3.06
C ASP A 428 0.49 3.61 2.43
N SER A 429 0.14 3.69 1.14
CA SER A 429 -0.44 2.55 0.43
C SER A 429 0.55 1.37 0.35
N ARG A 430 1.79 1.62 -0.07
CA ARG A 430 2.83 0.57 -0.15
C ARG A 430 3.18 0.00 1.21
N VAL A 431 3.24 0.83 2.25
CA VAL A 431 3.46 0.38 3.64
C VAL A 431 2.33 -0.54 4.10
N ARG A 432 1.07 -0.21 3.79
CA ARG A 432 -0.08 -1.09 4.10
C ARG A 432 -0.02 -2.42 3.37
N ASP A 433 0.30 -2.42 2.08
CA ASP A 433 0.42 -3.64 1.27
C ASP A 433 1.58 -4.52 1.76
N ALA A 434 2.74 -3.92 2.00
CA ALA A 434 3.90 -4.60 2.57
C ALA A 434 3.58 -5.19 3.95
N THR A 435 2.91 -4.43 4.80
CA THR A 435 2.44 -4.90 6.10
C THR A 435 1.54 -6.12 5.96
N ALA A 436 0.57 -6.09 5.04
CA ALA A 436 -0.33 -7.21 4.81
C ALA A 436 0.40 -8.46 4.27
N ALA A 437 1.44 -8.30 3.44
CA ALA A 437 2.28 -9.40 2.99
C ALA A 437 3.08 -10.02 4.14
N TYR A 438 3.76 -9.19 4.92
CA TYR A 438 4.55 -9.61 6.07
C TYR A 438 3.71 -10.34 7.14
N MET A 439 2.49 -9.87 7.41
CA MET A 439 1.57 -10.54 8.35
C MET A 439 1.08 -11.90 7.85
N ARG A 440 1.24 -12.22 6.56
CA ARG A 440 0.99 -13.55 5.99
C ARG A 440 2.26 -14.39 5.85
N GLY A 441 3.41 -13.88 6.30
CA GLY A 441 4.70 -14.52 6.15
C GLY A 441 5.22 -14.50 4.71
N VAL A 442 4.80 -13.52 3.92
CA VAL A 442 5.17 -13.37 2.50
C VAL A 442 6.12 -12.19 2.35
N GLU A 443 7.18 -12.36 1.56
CA GLU A 443 8.08 -11.27 1.20
C GLU A 443 7.37 -10.23 0.32
N PHE A 444 7.65 -8.96 0.57
CA PHE A 444 7.11 -7.86 -0.24
C PHE A 444 8.19 -7.35 -1.21
N PRO A 445 7.95 -7.36 -2.53
CA PRO A 445 8.91 -6.87 -3.50
C PRO A 445 9.06 -5.34 -3.38
N ASN A 446 10.31 -4.85 -3.39
CA ASN A 446 10.64 -3.42 -3.31
C ASN A 446 9.98 -2.70 -2.11
N PRO A 447 10.29 -3.10 -0.87
CA PRO A 447 9.77 -2.44 0.32
C PRO A 447 10.21 -0.97 0.38
N PRO A 448 9.35 -0.08 0.92
CA PRO A 448 9.73 1.31 1.11
C PRO A 448 11.03 1.50 1.91
N GLY A 449 11.92 2.34 1.38
CA GLY A 449 13.21 2.65 2.00
C GLY A 449 13.19 3.87 2.92
N GLU A 450 14.20 4.02 3.77
CA GLU A 450 14.35 5.13 4.72
C GLU A 450 14.24 6.52 4.06
N GLY A 451 14.93 6.71 2.92
CA GLY A 451 14.87 7.97 2.18
C GLY A 451 13.47 8.34 1.69
N GLU A 452 12.61 7.35 1.41
CA GLU A 452 11.22 7.60 1.02
C GLU A 452 10.40 8.11 2.21
N PHE A 453 10.60 7.54 3.40
CA PHE A 453 9.96 8.03 4.63
C PHE A 453 10.43 9.43 5.00
N ILE A 454 11.74 9.71 4.91
CA ILE A 454 12.30 11.04 5.16
C ILE A 454 11.73 12.07 4.17
N ALA A 455 11.65 11.73 2.89
CA ALA A 455 11.08 12.63 1.87
C ALA A 455 9.59 12.91 2.13
N ALA A 456 8.84 11.91 2.60
CA ALA A 456 7.42 12.05 2.87
C ALA A 456 7.14 12.82 4.16
N TYR A 457 7.72 12.40 5.30
CA TYR A 457 7.36 12.88 6.64
C TYR A 457 8.40 13.83 7.25
N GLY A 458 9.53 14.07 6.59
CA GLY A 458 10.67 14.77 7.16
C GLY A 458 11.59 13.80 7.92
N VAL A 459 12.76 14.28 8.34
CA VAL A 459 13.83 13.43 8.89
C VAL A 459 13.38 12.67 10.14
N ARG A 460 12.82 13.36 11.15
CA ARG A 460 12.44 12.72 12.42
C ARG A 460 11.30 11.72 12.26
N GLU A 461 10.12 12.19 11.85
CA GLU A 461 8.94 11.33 11.70
C GLU A 461 9.19 10.23 10.66
N GLY A 462 9.94 10.54 9.60
CA GLY A 462 10.38 9.57 8.61
C GLY A 462 11.24 8.45 9.20
N ASN A 463 12.26 8.79 9.99
CA ASN A 463 13.13 7.80 10.65
C ASN A 463 12.36 6.94 11.66
N LEU A 464 11.47 7.55 12.45
CA LEU A 464 10.63 6.83 13.39
C LEU A 464 9.74 5.81 12.65
N ARG A 465 8.97 6.27 11.66
CA ARG A 465 8.08 5.41 10.86
C ARG A 465 8.84 4.33 10.10
N TYR A 466 10.03 4.64 9.59
CA TYR A 466 10.88 3.65 8.92
C TYR A 466 11.37 2.58 9.92
N THR A 467 11.75 2.97 11.13
CA THR A 467 12.16 2.04 12.20
C THR A 467 11.02 1.10 12.56
N GLU A 468 9.81 1.64 12.71
CA GLU A 468 8.59 0.86 12.95
C GLU A 468 8.31 -0.12 11.80
N PHE A 469 8.38 0.36 10.56
CA PHE A 469 8.19 -0.47 9.37
C PHE A 469 9.25 -1.58 9.25
N ARG A 470 10.51 -1.28 9.59
CA ARG A 470 11.61 -2.25 9.61
C ARG A 470 11.41 -3.33 10.66
N ASN A 471 10.94 -2.96 11.86
CA ASN A 471 10.59 -3.94 12.89
C ASN A 471 9.47 -4.87 12.42
N LEU A 472 8.48 -4.32 11.70
CA LEU A 472 7.41 -5.09 11.10
C LEU A 472 7.91 -6.05 10.02
N GLN A 473 8.85 -5.62 9.18
CA GLN A 473 9.50 -6.47 8.18
C GLN A 473 10.22 -7.66 8.83
N ILE A 474 10.99 -7.42 9.89
CA ILE A 474 11.69 -8.48 10.64
C ILE A 474 10.66 -9.47 11.22
N ALA A 475 9.60 -8.97 11.85
CA ALA A 475 8.54 -9.82 12.37
C ALA A 475 7.85 -10.64 11.28
N GLY A 476 7.65 -10.08 10.08
CA GLY A 476 7.12 -10.80 8.93
C GLY A 476 7.95 -12.02 8.53
N GLN A 477 9.29 -11.91 8.58
CA GLN A 477 10.20 -13.03 8.31
C GLN A 477 10.05 -14.15 9.34
N TYR A 478 9.92 -13.80 10.63
CA TYR A 478 9.64 -14.76 11.69
C TYR A 478 8.28 -15.42 11.50
N ILE A 479 7.23 -14.64 11.21
CA ILE A 479 5.88 -15.17 10.94
C ILE A 479 5.89 -16.18 9.80
N GLY A 480 6.61 -15.88 8.70
CA GLY A 480 6.79 -16.84 7.59
C GLY A 480 7.48 -18.14 8.01
N SER A 481 8.35 -18.06 9.02
CA SER A 481 9.09 -19.20 9.56
C SER A 481 8.32 -19.99 10.62
N PHE A 482 7.25 -19.45 11.22
CA PHE A 482 6.53 -20.07 12.34
C PHE A 482 6.08 -21.50 12.06
N ARG A 483 5.63 -21.79 10.82
CA ARG A 483 5.20 -23.15 10.44
C ARG A 483 6.27 -24.21 10.67
N ASN A 484 7.54 -23.86 10.47
CA ASN A 484 8.70 -24.75 10.57
C ASN A 484 9.51 -24.55 11.85
N MET A 485 9.07 -23.67 12.75
CA MET A 485 9.75 -23.35 14.00
C MET A 485 9.14 -24.11 15.18
N PRO A 486 9.93 -24.61 16.15
CA PRO A 486 9.40 -25.25 17.36
C PRO A 486 8.43 -24.34 18.13
N THR A 487 7.34 -24.90 18.64
CA THR A 487 6.35 -24.14 19.44
C THR A 487 6.99 -23.37 20.59
N SER A 488 7.98 -23.96 21.28
CA SER A 488 8.74 -23.28 22.34
C SER A 488 9.49 -22.05 21.84
N SER A 489 10.09 -22.13 20.66
CA SER A 489 10.84 -21.02 20.06
C SER A 489 9.91 -19.90 19.57
N ILE A 490 8.72 -20.25 19.05
CA ILE A 490 7.68 -19.26 18.72
C ILE A 490 7.26 -18.50 19.99
N THR A 491 6.95 -19.23 21.08
CA THR A 491 6.56 -18.61 22.36
C THR A 491 7.66 -17.70 22.91
N ALA A 492 8.92 -18.13 22.85
CA ALA A 492 10.05 -17.30 23.31
C ALA A 492 10.19 -16.01 22.49
N TYR A 493 10.03 -16.09 21.16
CA TYR A 493 10.08 -14.91 20.29
C TYR A 493 8.95 -13.91 20.59
N VAL A 494 7.71 -14.41 20.77
CA VAL A 494 6.57 -13.57 21.15
C VAL A 494 6.82 -12.87 22.48
N GLU A 495 7.34 -13.58 23.49
CA GLU A 495 7.63 -12.99 24.80
C GLU A 495 8.76 -11.94 24.72
N GLN A 496 9.76 -12.14 23.86
CA GLN A 496 10.82 -11.16 23.63
C GLN A 496 10.30 -9.84 23.01
N LEU A 497 9.25 -9.91 22.20
CA LEU A 497 8.61 -8.73 21.61
C LEU A 497 7.68 -7.98 22.56
N ARG A 498 7.42 -8.55 23.76
CA ARG A 498 6.50 -7.95 24.72
C ARG A 498 7.01 -6.57 25.14
N PRO A 499 6.23 -5.49 24.92
CA PRO A 499 6.64 -4.16 25.32
C PRO A 499 6.78 -4.08 26.85
N ASP A 500 7.85 -3.44 27.32
CA ASP A 500 8.01 -3.17 28.75
C ASP A 500 7.00 -2.12 29.21
N THR A 501 6.25 -2.45 30.25
CA THR A 501 5.29 -1.55 30.90
C THR A 501 5.94 -0.36 31.61
N GLY A 502 7.26 -0.37 31.83
CA GLY A 502 8.03 0.72 32.42
C GLY A 502 8.46 1.82 31.43
N GLU A 503 8.41 1.57 30.11
CA GLU A 503 8.90 2.49 29.07
C GLU A 503 7.78 2.93 28.11
N THR A 504 6.83 3.74 28.60
CA THR A 504 5.69 4.24 27.81
C THR A 504 6.02 5.46 26.94
N GLY A 505 7.23 5.49 26.36
CA GLY A 505 7.73 6.59 25.54
C GLY A 505 7.38 6.50 24.04
N GLU A 506 8.05 7.31 23.22
CA GLU A 506 7.89 7.35 21.75
C GLU A 506 8.05 5.94 21.12
N GLY A 507 7.14 5.60 20.20
CA GLY A 507 7.08 4.28 19.55
C GLY A 507 6.45 3.15 20.38
N TYR A 508 6.03 3.37 21.64
CA TYR A 508 5.39 2.31 22.46
C TYR A 508 4.13 1.72 21.79
N ALA A 509 3.26 2.57 21.24
CA ALA A 509 2.05 2.13 20.54
C ALA A 509 2.36 1.17 19.38
N SER A 510 3.39 1.48 18.59
CA SER A 510 3.84 0.64 17.47
C SER A 510 4.43 -0.69 17.95
N ARG A 511 5.24 -0.68 19.03
CA ARG A 511 5.75 -1.90 19.66
C ARG A 511 4.61 -2.79 20.19
N ALA A 512 3.61 -2.20 20.83
CA ALA A 512 2.43 -2.93 21.33
C ALA A 512 1.61 -3.54 20.20
N GLU A 513 1.35 -2.76 19.13
CA GLU A 513 0.64 -3.26 17.96
C GLU A 513 1.40 -4.40 17.26
N LEU A 514 2.73 -4.29 17.15
CA LEU A 514 3.58 -5.35 16.61
C LEU A 514 3.47 -6.63 17.45
N PHE A 515 3.58 -6.51 18.77
CA PHE A 515 3.41 -7.63 19.69
C PHE A 515 2.06 -8.31 19.53
N ASP A 516 0.96 -7.55 19.48
CA ASP A 516 -0.39 -8.10 19.32
C ASP A 516 -0.55 -8.87 18.00
N ARG A 517 -0.03 -8.30 16.90
CA ARG A 517 -0.07 -8.92 15.57
C ARG A 517 0.73 -10.22 15.51
N VAL A 518 1.95 -10.23 16.05
CA VAL A 518 2.80 -11.42 16.09
C VAL A 518 2.21 -12.49 17.01
N SER A 519 1.67 -12.07 18.16
CA SER A 519 0.98 -12.95 19.11
C SER A 519 -0.22 -13.64 18.47
N ALA A 520 -1.02 -12.92 17.69
CA ALA A 520 -2.16 -13.50 16.96
C ALA A 520 -1.70 -14.53 15.92
N ALA A 521 -0.65 -14.23 15.14
CA ALA A 521 -0.08 -15.16 14.17
C ALA A 521 0.48 -16.43 14.83
N ALA A 522 1.24 -16.26 15.92
CA ALA A 522 1.76 -17.36 16.72
C ALA A 522 0.63 -18.23 17.29
N THR A 523 -0.38 -17.59 17.89
CA THR A 523 -1.54 -18.29 18.46
C THR A 523 -2.26 -19.14 17.43
N LYS A 524 -2.42 -18.64 16.20
CA LYS A 524 -3.03 -19.39 15.10
C LYS A 524 -2.26 -20.66 14.78
N VAL A 525 -0.94 -20.57 14.65
CA VAL A 525 -0.06 -21.74 14.38
C VAL A 525 -0.12 -22.72 15.54
N ILE A 526 0.07 -22.26 16.77
CA ILE A 526 0.11 -23.11 17.97
C ILE A 526 -1.24 -23.82 18.18
N THR A 527 -2.35 -23.10 18.03
CA THR A 527 -3.71 -23.66 18.13
C THR A 527 -3.94 -24.72 17.05
N GLN A 528 -3.50 -24.48 15.81
CA GLN A 528 -3.62 -25.47 14.73
C GLN A 528 -2.84 -26.74 15.05
N ARG A 529 -1.63 -26.61 15.61
CA ARG A 529 -0.82 -27.76 16.05
C ARG A 529 -1.47 -28.55 17.19
N GLN A 530 -2.17 -27.88 18.11
CA GLN A 530 -2.81 -28.52 19.26
C GLN A 530 -4.14 -29.19 18.89
N ASN A 531 -5.00 -28.47 18.17
CA ASN A 531 -6.37 -28.92 17.89
C ASN A 531 -6.46 -29.78 16.63
N ASN A 532 -5.62 -29.52 15.62
CA ASN A 532 -5.62 -30.23 14.33
C ASN A 532 -4.21 -30.69 13.94
N PRO A 533 -3.51 -31.48 14.78
CA PRO A 533 -2.10 -31.82 14.56
C PRO A 533 -1.86 -32.56 13.23
N PHE A 534 -2.82 -33.36 12.76
CA PHE A 534 -2.73 -34.02 11.46
C PHE A 534 -2.71 -33.00 10.30
N SER A 535 -3.61 -32.01 10.32
CA SER A 535 -3.64 -30.94 9.31
C SER A 535 -2.36 -30.12 9.35
N ALA A 536 -1.84 -29.82 10.55
CA ALA A 536 -0.57 -29.12 10.70
C ALA A 536 0.61 -29.88 10.06
N ALA A 537 0.65 -31.22 10.20
CA ALA A 537 1.67 -32.05 9.54
C ALA A 537 1.54 -32.05 8.01
N VAL A 538 0.31 -32.01 7.48
CA VAL A 538 0.05 -31.88 6.03
C VAL A 538 0.47 -30.49 5.51
N GLU A 539 0.14 -29.43 6.23
CA GLU A 539 0.45 -28.04 5.83
C GLU A 539 1.95 -27.78 5.68
N ILE A 540 2.80 -28.44 6.47
CA ILE A 540 4.27 -28.35 6.35
C ILE A 540 4.85 -29.40 5.39
N GLY A 541 4.01 -30.19 4.73
CA GLY A 541 4.41 -31.20 3.75
C GLY A 541 4.99 -32.50 4.35
N ALA A 542 4.94 -32.66 5.67
CA ALA A 542 5.45 -33.88 6.33
C ALA A 542 4.56 -35.08 6.05
N TYR A 543 3.24 -34.88 5.94
CA TYR A 543 2.24 -35.91 5.64
C TYR A 543 1.56 -35.61 4.30
N LYS A 544 1.19 -36.65 3.56
CA LYS A 544 0.38 -36.56 2.33
C LYS A 544 -0.92 -37.34 2.50
N PRO A 545 -2.12 -36.76 2.30
CA PRO A 545 -3.37 -37.49 2.41
C PRO A 545 -3.41 -38.77 1.57
N ILE A 546 -3.85 -39.88 2.16
CA ILE A 546 -3.95 -41.17 1.48
C ILE A 546 -5.23 -41.18 0.63
N THR A 547 -5.06 -41.17 -0.69
CA THR A 547 -6.16 -41.22 -1.68
C THR A 547 -6.18 -42.51 -2.49
N SER A 548 -5.10 -43.28 -2.47
CA SER A 548 -4.97 -44.57 -3.16
C SER A 548 -5.57 -45.71 -2.34
N ASN A 549 -6.19 -46.68 -3.02
CA ASN A 549 -6.63 -47.95 -2.43
C ASN A 549 -5.58 -49.06 -2.61
N ASN A 550 -4.41 -48.76 -3.19
CA ASN A 550 -3.33 -49.73 -3.36
C ASN A 550 -2.61 -49.98 -2.02
N PRO A 551 -2.50 -51.24 -1.58
CA PRO A 551 -1.73 -51.63 -0.40
C PRO A 551 -0.32 -51.03 -0.28
N ASP A 552 0.42 -51.00 -1.39
CA ASP A 552 1.81 -50.53 -1.38
C ASP A 552 1.90 -49.02 -1.16
N ASP A 553 1.01 -48.25 -1.80
CA ASP A 553 0.96 -46.79 -1.67
C ASP A 553 0.58 -46.38 -0.25
N ILE A 554 -0.46 -47.04 0.31
CA ILE A 554 -0.90 -46.81 1.69
C ILE A 554 0.26 -47.10 2.65
N THR A 555 0.93 -48.23 2.46
CA THR A 555 2.03 -48.65 3.34
C THR A 555 3.23 -47.71 3.25
N ALA A 556 3.60 -47.29 2.04
CA ALA A 556 4.70 -46.35 1.83
C ALA A 556 4.44 -45.00 2.51
N GLU A 557 3.22 -44.47 2.39
CA GLU A 557 2.87 -43.22 3.06
C GLU A 557 2.87 -43.39 4.59
N VAL A 558 2.30 -44.47 5.13
CA VAL A 558 2.35 -44.75 6.58
C VAL A 558 3.79 -44.85 7.09
N ALA A 559 4.69 -45.46 6.31
CA ALA A 559 6.12 -45.54 6.64
C ALA A 559 6.76 -44.15 6.71
N ASN A 560 6.51 -43.30 5.70
CA ASN A 560 6.99 -41.92 5.65
C ASN A 560 6.50 -41.13 6.86
N ARG A 561 5.19 -41.20 7.16
CA ARG A 561 4.59 -40.52 8.32
C ARG A 561 5.21 -40.95 9.63
N PHE A 562 5.42 -42.25 9.82
CA PHE A 562 6.05 -42.79 11.03
C PHE A 562 7.48 -42.28 11.19
N SER A 563 8.26 -42.23 10.11
CA SER A 563 9.62 -41.67 10.15
C SER A 563 9.65 -40.18 10.50
N SER A 564 8.64 -39.42 10.09
CA SER A 564 8.53 -37.97 10.36
C SER A 564 8.04 -37.63 11.76
N GLN A 565 7.53 -38.59 12.55
CA GLN A 565 6.92 -38.32 13.86
C GLN A 565 7.89 -37.66 14.86
N GLU A 566 9.17 -38.04 14.86
CA GLU A 566 10.15 -37.45 15.77
C GLU A 566 10.45 -35.98 15.43
N SER A 567 10.64 -35.68 14.14
CA SER A 567 10.79 -34.31 13.66
C SER A 567 9.54 -33.46 13.93
N LEU A 568 8.34 -34.03 13.76
CA LEU A 568 7.08 -33.35 14.09
C LEU A 568 6.96 -33.05 15.58
N ARG A 569 7.34 -33.99 16.46
CA ARG A 569 7.35 -33.77 17.91
C ARG A 569 8.33 -32.68 18.31
N ALA A 570 9.49 -32.60 17.68
CA ALA A 570 10.45 -31.51 17.90
C ALA A 570 9.85 -30.13 17.54
N LEU A 571 8.92 -30.07 16.57
CA LEU A 571 8.16 -28.86 16.25
C LEU A 571 6.99 -28.58 17.22
N GLY A 572 6.66 -29.53 18.10
CA GLY A 572 5.46 -29.49 18.93
C GLY A 572 4.19 -29.96 18.23
N ILE A 573 4.32 -30.73 17.15
CA ILE A 573 3.21 -31.34 16.39
C ILE A 573 3.09 -32.82 16.78
N ASN A 574 2.02 -33.17 17.50
CA ASN A 574 1.74 -34.56 17.89
C ASN A 574 0.71 -35.19 16.94
N ALA A 575 1.08 -35.35 15.67
CA ALA A 575 0.18 -35.85 14.63
C ALA A 575 -0.02 -37.38 14.69
N PRO A 576 -1.27 -37.88 14.72
CA PRO A 576 -1.54 -39.32 14.60
C PRO A 576 -1.13 -39.82 13.21
N LEU A 577 -0.79 -41.10 13.05
CA LEU A 577 -0.43 -41.66 11.73
C LEU A 577 -1.57 -41.58 10.70
N LEU A 578 -2.81 -41.70 11.17
CA LEU A 578 -4.02 -41.65 10.36
C LEU A 578 -4.98 -40.65 10.98
N ASN A 579 -5.67 -39.87 10.14
CA ASN A 579 -6.82 -39.11 10.61
C ASN A 579 -8.06 -40.01 10.73
N SER A 580 -9.16 -39.48 11.26
CA SER A 580 -10.39 -40.26 11.49
C SER A 580 -11.01 -40.85 10.21
N GLU A 581 -10.90 -40.14 9.08
CA GLU A 581 -11.46 -40.59 7.79
C GLU A 581 -10.60 -41.71 7.19
N GLU A 582 -9.28 -41.53 7.17
CA GLU A 582 -8.30 -42.53 6.72
C GLU A 582 -8.37 -43.78 7.59
N ALA A 583 -8.49 -43.61 8.91
CA ALA A 583 -8.68 -44.70 9.86
C ALA A 583 -9.95 -45.52 9.54
N ALA A 584 -11.08 -44.84 9.27
CA ALA A 584 -12.34 -45.51 8.94
C ALA A 584 -12.26 -46.24 7.58
N ALA A 585 -11.67 -45.60 6.56
CA ALA A 585 -11.49 -46.19 5.25
C ALA A 585 -10.59 -47.44 5.31
N LEU A 586 -9.46 -47.34 6.02
CA LEU A 586 -8.54 -48.46 6.20
C LEU A 586 -9.16 -49.57 7.06
N ALA A 587 -9.91 -49.22 8.10
CA ALA A 587 -10.67 -50.19 8.89
C ALA A 587 -11.70 -50.94 8.03
N GLN A 588 -12.36 -50.28 7.09
CA GLN A 588 -13.27 -50.91 6.15
C GLN A 588 -12.52 -51.85 5.18
N GLN A 589 -11.34 -51.48 4.69
CA GLN A 589 -10.52 -52.36 3.84
C GLN A 589 -10.04 -53.61 4.59
N VAL A 590 -9.68 -53.48 5.87
CA VAL A 590 -9.15 -54.58 6.67
C VAL A 590 -10.26 -55.48 7.23
N ARG A 591 -11.38 -54.88 7.68
CA ARG A 591 -12.42 -55.58 8.47
C ARG A 591 -13.79 -55.65 7.78
N GLY A 592 -14.02 -54.84 6.76
CA GLY A 592 -15.31 -54.72 6.09
C GLY A 592 -15.39 -55.36 4.71
N THR A 593 -14.28 -55.96 4.23
CA THR A 593 -14.26 -56.71 2.97
C THR A 593 -14.84 -58.12 3.16
N GLN A 594 -15.65 -58.58 2.20
CA GLN A 594 -16.05 -59.99 2.09
C GLN A 594 -14.91 -60.87 1.59
N ASN A 595 -13.85 -60.27 1.03
CA ASN A 595 -12.70 -60.96 0.50
C ASN A 595 -11.48 -60.74 1.42
N VAL A 596 -11.28 -61.66 2.36
CA VAL A 596 -10.17 -61.63 3.32
C VAL A 596 -8.80 -61.63 2.64
N ASP A 597 -8.68 -62.13 1.40
CA ASP A 597 -7.39 -62.13 0.68
C ASP A 597 -6.93 -60.70 0.31
N GLN A 598 -7.86 -59.73 0.20
CA GLN A 598 -7.50 -58.31 0.07
C GLN A 598 -6.89 -57.75 1.36
N THR A 599 -7.46 -58.13 2.52
CA THR A 599 -6.90 -57.79 3.83
C THR A 599 -5.51 -58.40 4.00
N ILE A 600 -5.32 -59.66 3.59
CA ILE A 600 -4.03 -60.35 3.68
C ILE A 600 -2.95 -59.60 2.88
N LYS A 601 -3.21 -59.20 1.63
CA LYS A 601 -2.24 -58.44 0.82
C LYS A 601 -1.84 -57.12 1.48
N LEU A 602 -2.81 -56.39 2.04
CA LEU A 602 -2.55 -55.13 2.74
C LEU A 602 -1.71 -55.33 4.01
N LEU A 603 -2.11 -56.27 4.86
CA LEU A 603 -1.40 -56.55 6.11
C LEU A 603 -0.02 -57.18 5.85
N GLN A 604 0.15 -57.92 4.76
CA GLN A 604 1.46 -58.42 4.31
C GLN A 604 2.38 -57.26 3.94
N SER A 605 1.93 -56.35 3.06
CA SER A 605 2.72 -55.16 2.69
C SER A 605 3.13 -54.36 3.94
N MET A 606 2.18 -54.12 4.86
CA MET A 606 2.48 -53.46 6.14
C MET A 606 3.49 -54.23 6.99
N GLY A 607 3.33 -55.54 7.12
CA GLY A 607 4.23 -56.41 7.87
C GLY A 607 5.66 -56.40 7.35
N GLU A 608 5.83 -56.38 6.02
CA GLU A 608 7.14 -56.40 5.36
C GLU A 608 7.87 -55.05 5.43
N LYS A 609 7.12 -53.94 5.36
CA LYS A 609 7.69 -52.60 5.18
C LYS A 609 7.68 -51.72 6.43
N LEU A 610 6.80 -51.99 7.40
CA LEU A 610 6.65 -51.16 8.60
C LEU A 610 7.34 -51.78 9.81
N PRO A 611 7.97 -50.95 10.68
CA PRO A 611 8.47 -51.44 11.96
C PRO A 611 7.31 -51.79 12.90
N ALA A 612 7.53 -52.76 13.79
CA ALA A 612 6.48 -53.26 14.69
C ALA A 612 5.72 -52.18 15.51
N PRO A 613 6.36 -51.08 16.00
CA PRO A 613 5.64 -49.98 16.64
C PRO A 613 4.66 -49.27 15.70
N ALA A 614 5.01 -49.07 14.43
CA ALA A 614 4.14 -48.45 13.43
C ALA A 614 2.92 -49.34 13.15
N ILE A 615 3.13 -50.65 12.98
CA ILE A 615 2.06 -51.64 12.79
C ILE A 615 1.08 -51.61 13.96
N ARG A 616 1.58 -51.56 15.20
CA ARG A 616 0.74 -51.49 16.40
C ARG A 616 -0.05 -50.19 16.47
N GLN A 617 0.56 -49.05 16.13
CA GLN A 617 -0.15 -47.76 16.09
C GLN A 617 -1.29 -47.81 15.07
N VAL A 618 -1.04 -48.27 13.83
CA VAL A 618 -2.08 -48.42 12.81
C VAL A 618 -3.18 -49.37 13.26
N ALA A 619 -2.80 -50.58 13.72
CA ALA A 619 -3.74 -51.61 14.17
C ALA A 619 -4.63 -51.13 15.33
N SER A 620 -4.08 -50.36 16.28
CA SER A 620 -4.83 -49.82 17.42
C SER A 620 -5.94 -48.85 17.01
N VAL A 621 -5.82 -48.21 15.84
CA VAL A 621 -6.79 -47.24 15.34
C VAL A 621 -7.84 -47.94 14.47
N ILE A 622 -7.44 -48.92 13.65
CA ILE A 622 -8.37 -49.63 12.75
C ILE A 622 -9.10 -50.81 13.42
N ALA A 623 -8.57 -51.32 14.53
CA ALA A 623 -9.11 -52.44 15.29
C ALA A 623 -8.85 -52.28 16.80
N PRO A 624 -9.40 -51.23 17.46
CA PRO A 624 -9.05 -50.86 18.85
C PRO A 624 -9.32 -51.95 19.90
N ASN A 625 -10.21 -52.90 19.62
CA ASN A 625 -10.61 -53.97 20.53
C ASN A 625 -10.13 -55.36 20.08
N SER A 626 -9.15 -55.44 19.17
CA SER A 626 -8.67 -56.73 18.66
C SER A 626 -7.17 -56.73 18.43
N ALA A 627 -6.50 -57.75 18.97
CA ALA A 627 -5.10 -58.02 18.66
C ALA A 627 -4.92 -58.68 17.28
N ALA A 628 -6.01 -59.15 16.63
CA ALA A 628 -5.97 -59.94 15.40
C ALA A 628 -5.25 -59.23 14.25
N THR A 629 -5.55 -57.95 14.03
CA THR A 629 -4.97 -57.18 12.92
C THR A 629 -3.47 -56.96 13.10
N ALA A 630 -3.04 -56.52 14.28
CA ALA A 630 -1.62 -56.30 14.58
C ALA A 630 -0.83 -57.62 14.50
N TYR A 631 -1.38 -58.69 15.07
CA TYR A 631 -0.77 -60.01 15.05
C TYR A 631 -0.65 -60.53 13.61
N SER A 632 -1.72 -60.45 12.83
CA SER A 632 -1.74 -60.93 11.44
C SER A 632 -0.77 -60.15 10.56
N ALA A 633 -0.67 -58.82 10.70
CA ALA A 633 0.32 -58.02 9.98
C ALA A 633 1.76 -58.40 10.34
N LEU A 634 2.07 -58.51 11.64
CA LEU A 634 3.40 -58.91 12.10
C LEU A 634 3.76 -60.33 11.64
N LEU A 635 2.79 -61.24 11.66
CA LEU A 635 2.96 -62.63 11.22
C LEU A 635 3.18 -62.70 9.70
N LEU A 636 2.36 -62.02 8.90
CA LEU A 636 2.47 -62.00 7.45
C LEU A 636 3.78 -61.35 6.97
N GLY A 637 4.26 -60.35 7.71
CA GLY A 637 5.54 -59.67 7.46
C GLY A 637 6.79 -60.48 7.75
N THR A 638 6.67 -61.63 8.45
CA THR A 638 7.81 -62.53 8.60
C THR A 638 8.23 -63.05 7.22
N PRO A 639 9.53 -63.05 6.85
CA PRO A 639 9.97 -63.54 5.55
C PRO A 639 9.38 -64.93 5.27
N ASP A 640 8.93 -65.16 4.04
CA ASP A 640 8.56 -66.52 3.63
C ASP A 640 9.79 -67.42 3.81
N ASN A 641 9.65 -68.47 4.62
CA ASN A 641 10.61 -69.59 4.61
C ASN A 641 10.45 -70.29 3.26
N GLN A 642 10.99 -69.72 2.17
CA GLN A 642 10.83 -70.25 0.82
C GLN A 642 11.54 -71.60 0.69
N TYR A 643 10.79 -72.67 0.95
CA TYR A 643 10.91 -73.90 0.18
C TYR A 643 10.07 -73.70 -1.09
N ASP A 644 10.65 -73.09 -2.12
CA ASP A 644 10.04 -73.06 -3.46
C ASP A 644 10.19 -74.46 -4.09
N ASN A 645 9.20 -75.31 -3.87
CA ASN A 645 9.19 -76.69 -4.36
C ASN A 645 8.96 -76.79 -5.88
N THR A 646 8.86 -75.66 -6.60
CA THR A 646 8.60 -75.64 -8.05
C THR A 646 9.88 -75.52 -8.89
N ARG A 647 11.03 -75.29 -8.26
CA ARG A 647 12.33 -75.22 -8.93
C ARG A 647 13.20 -76.43 -8.56
N PRO A 648 13.77 -77.15 -9.54
CA PRO A 648 14.54 -78.37 -9.27
C PRO A 648 15.88 -78.14 -8.53
N THR A 649 16.31 -76.88 -8.33
CA THR A 649 17.52 -76.53 -7.58
C THR A 649 17.35 -75.19 -6.86
N ILE A 650 17.61 -75.17 -5.55
CA ILE A 650 17.51 -74.00 -4.67
C ILE A 650 18.91 -73.71 -4.04
N PRO A 651 19.43 -72.47 -4.10
CA PRO A 651 20.69 -72.09 -3.43
C PRO A 651 20.64 -72.25 -1.91
N TYR A 652 21.71 -72.76 -1.29
CA TYR A 652 21.80 -72.98 0.17
C TYR A 652 21.57 -71.71 1.01
N SER A 653 21.86 -70.53 0.47
CA SER A 653 21.58 -69.23 1.11
C SER A 653 20.10 -68.85 1.19
N GLN A 654 19.21 -69.60 0.51
CA GLN A 654 17.75 -69.43 0.59
C GLN A 654 17.11 -70.37 1.63
N PHE A 655 17.89 -71.24 2.28
CA PHE A 655 17.45 -72.00 3.45
C PHE A 655 17.40 -71.08 4.67
N ILE A 656 16.20 -70.66 5.07
CA ILE A 656 16.00 -70.07 6.40
C ILE A 656 15.27 -71.09 7.30
N GLY A 657 15.91 -71.39 8.44
CA GLY A 657 15.26 -71.87 9.67
C GLY A 657 14.69 -73.30 9.66
N TYR A 658 13.48 -73.51 9.19
CA TYR A 658 12.77 -74.79 9.34
C TYR A 658 11.50 -74.79 8.48
N LYS A 659 10.96 -75.98 8.17
CA LYS A 659 9.65 -76.09 7.52
C LYS A 659 8.56 -75.83 8.56
N PRO A 660 7.79 -74.73 8.46
CA PRO A 660 6.72 -74.48 9.42
C PRO A 660 5.63 -75.54 9.31
N THR A 661 5.11 -75.97 10.46
CA THR A 661 3.96 -76.88 10.60
C THR A 661 2.61 -76.19 10.36
N MET A 662 2.62 -74.88 10.10
CA MET A 662 1.45 -74.05 9.82
C MET A 662 1.78 -73.05 8.73
N ASN A 663 0.83 -72.78 7.84
CA ASN A 663 0.93 -71.72 6.86
C ASN A 663 0.47 -70.39 7.49
N LYS A 664 1.34 -69.37 7.48
CA LYS A 664 1.04 -68.06 8.07
C LYS A 664 -0.13 -67.34 7.39
N TYR A 665 -0.35 -67.55 6.09
CA TYR A 665 -1.47 -66.96 5.34
C TYR A 665 -2.79 -67.57 5.79
N ASP A 666 -2.84 -68.89 5.97
CA ASP A 666 -4.03 -69.60 6.44
C ASP A 666 -4.35 -69.22 7.89
N VAL A 667 -3.34 -69.17 8.77
CA VAL A 667 -3.52 -68.74 10.17
C VAL A 667 -4.03 -67.31 10.25
N ALA A 668 -3.42 -66.38 9.51
CA ALA A 668 -3.89 -64.99 9.45
C ALA A 668 -5.33 -64.90 8.93
N LYS A 669 -5.66 -65.64 7.87
CA LYS A 669 -7.01 -65.68 7.29
C LYS A 669 -8.04 -66.18 8.30
N VAL A 670 -7.75 -67.25 9.03
CA VAL A 670 -8.62 -67.82 10.06
C VAL A 670 -8.84 -66.83 11.21
N ILE A 671 -7.76 -66.27 11.76
CA ILE A 671 -7.83 -65.32 12.88
C ILE A 671 -8.61 -64.06 12.48
N LEU A 672 -8.35 -63.50 11.30
CA LEU A 672 -9.05 -62.30 10.81
C LEU A 672 -10.52 -62.57 10.55
N SER A 673 -10.86 -63.70 9.94
CA SER A 673 -12.26 -64.10 9.69
C SER A 673 -13.01 -64.30 11.00
N GLY A 674 -12.39 -64.96 11.97
CA GLY A 674 -13.00 -65.15 13.29
C GLY A 674 -13.13 -63.87 14.10
N ASP A 675 -12.18 -62.94 14.01
CA ASP A 675 -12.33 -61.59 14.60
C ASP A 675 -13.51 -60.84 13.99
N GLN A 676 -13.67 -60.90 12.67
CA GLN A 676 -14.81 -60.30 11.97
C GLN A 676 -16.15 -60.90 12.42
N LEU A 677 -16.19 -62.22 12.65
CA LEU A 677 -17.38 -62.92 13.15
C LEU A 677 -17.72 -62.53 14.60
N LEU A 678 -16.71 -62.38 15.46
CA LEU A 678 -16.92 -61.98 16.86
C LEU A 678 -17.27 -60.50 16.99
N ASN A 679 -16.66 -59.66 16.15
CA ASN A 679 -16.72 -58.22 16.23
C ASN A 679 -17.15 -57.59 14.88
N PRO A 680 -18.34 -57.90 14.33
CA PRO A 680 -18.71 -57.46 12.99
C PRO A 680 -18.82 -55.94 12.87
N THR A 681 -18.34 -55.41 11.74
CA THR A 681 -18.42 -53.98 11.42
C THR A 681 -19.85 -53.53 11.14
N LYS A 682 -20.12 -52.21 11.11
CA LYS A 682 -21.44 -51.67 10.75
C LYS A 682 -21.90 -52.14 9.37
N ALA A 683 -20.99 -52.18 8.39
CA ALA A 683 -21.26 -52.68 7.05
C ALA A 683 -21.67 -54.18 7.05
N MET A 684 -20.96 -55.00 7.83
CA MET A 684 -21.28 -56.42 7.98
C MET A 684 -22.62 -56.67 8.67
N LYS A 685 -22.93 -55.89 9.73
CA LYS A 685 -24.24 -55.94 10.40
C LYS A 685 -25.38 -55.56 9.45
N ASN A 686 -25.18 -54.53 8.62
CA ASN A 686 -26.13 -54.14 7.58
C ASN A 686 -26.28 -55.22 6.50
N ALA A 687 -25.24 -56.02 6.24
CA ALA A 687 -25.27 -57.17 5.35
C ALA A 687 -25.85 -58.45 6.00
N GLY A 688 -26.40 -58.34 7.21
CA GLY A 688 -27.07 -59.45 7.92
C GLY A 688 -26.15 -60.32 8.78
N ILE A 689 -24.86 -59.97 8.92
CA ILE A 689 -23.92 -60.73 9.76
C ILE A 689 -24.11 -60.32 11.22
N THR A 690 -24.55 -61.26 12.06
CA THR A 690 -24.67 -61.07 13.50
C THR A 690 -23.42 -61.60 14.23
N PRO A 691 -23.05 -61.00 15.38
CA PRO A 691 -21.93 -61.51 16.17
C PRO A 691 -22.15 -62.96 16.57
N VAL A 692 -21.15 -63.79 16.34
CA VAL A 692 -21.19 -65.20 16.69
C VAL A 692 -21.13 -65.39 18.20
N GLN A 693 -21.97 -66.29 18.73
CA GLN A 693 -21.94 -66.64 20.15
C GLN A 693 -20.92 -67.75 20.37
N LEU A 694 -20.01 -67.52 21.32
CA LEU A 694 -19.06 -68.51 21.80
C LEU A 694 -19.63 -69.26 23.02
N PRO A 695 -19.07 -70.43 23.38
CA PRO A 695 -19.26 -71.01 24.70
C PRO A 695 -18.94 -70.00 25.83
N SER A 696 -19.44 -70.26 27.04
CA SER A 696 -19.30 -69.32 28.17
C SER A 696 -17.84 -68.94 28.43
N GLU A 697 -17.61 -67.67 28.79
CA GLU A 697 -16.27 -67.10 28.96
C GLU A 697 -15.39 -67.91 29.93
N ASP A 698 -15.95 -68.45 31.02
CA ASP A 698 -15.21 -69.29 31.97
C ASP A 698 -14.71 -70.59 31.32
N LYS A 699 -15.55 -71.24 30.50
CA LYS A 699 -15.19 -72.49 29.81
C LYS A 699 -14.16 -72.26 28.72
N MET A 700 -14.25 -71.13 28.01
CA MET A 700 -13.25 -70.75 27.01
C MET A 700 -11.88 -70.48 27.66
N LYS A 701 -11.87 -69.84 28.85
CA LYS A 701 -10.63 -69.63 29.62
C LYS A 701 -10.05 -70.94 30.13
N ASP A 702 -10.87 -71.81 30.69
CA ASP A 702 -10.43 -73.11 31.21
C ASP A 702 -9.81 -73.95 30.09
N ALA A 703 -10.47 -74.04 28.93
CA ALA A 703 -9.96 -74.77 27.77
C ALA A 703 -8.66 -74.19 27.21
N PHE A 704 -8.52 -72.85 27.21
CA PHE A 704 -7.28 -72.19 26.82
C PHE A 704 -6.15 -72.48 27.82
N ASP A 705 -6.42 -72.33 29.11
CA ASP A 705 -5.45 -72.51 30.19
C ASP A 705 -4.97 -73.96 30.29
N GLU A 706 -5.84 -74.94 30.03
CA GLU A 706 -5.48 -76.36 29.95
C GLU A 706 -4.41 -76.63 28.88
N GLN A 707 -4.54 -76.01 27.71
CA GLN A 707 -3.59 -76.20 26.60
C GLN A 707 -2.29 -75.44 26.79
N VAL A 708 -2.35 -74.19 27.28
CA VAL A 708 -1.15 -73.34 27.40
C VAL A 708 -0.38 -73.57 28.70
N GLY A 709 -1.01 -74.20 29.69
CA GLY A 709 -0.41 -74.51 30.99
C GLY A 709 0.21 -73.27 31.64
N ASN A 710 1.46 -73.40 32.09
CA ASN A 710 2.18 -72.29 32.73
C ASN A 710 3.00 -71.40 31.78
N ALA A 711 2.80 -71.53 30.45
CA ALA A 711 3.63 -70.85 29.44
C ALA A 711 3.59 -69.31 29.53
N PHE A 712 2.51 -68.76 30.06
CA PHE A 712 2.34 -67.32 30.25
C PHE A 712 2.43 -66.86 31.71
N ALA A 713 2.84 -67.71 32.66
CA ALA A 713 2.86 -67.38 34.09
C ALA A 713 3.69 -66.12 34.43
N ARG A 714 4.64 -65.75 33.57
CA ARG A 714 5.52 -64.57 33.73
C ARG A 714 5.21 -63.43 32.76
N ASN A 715 4.15 -63.55 31.95
CA ASN A 715 3.74 -62.53 30.99
C ASN A 715 2.19 -62.47 30.88
N PRO A 716 1.51 -61.91 31.89
CA PRO A 716 0.04 -61.85 31.92
C PRO A 716 -0.55 -61.00 30.77
N GLN A 717 0.17 -59.99 30.30
CA GLN A 717 -0.23 -59.17 29.16
C GLN A 717 -0.26 -60.00 27.87
N LEU A 718 0.79 -60.79 27.61
CA LEU A 718 0.82 -61.68 26.44
C LEU A 718 -0.22 -62.80 26.55
N ARG A 719 -0.52 -63.29 27.76
CA ARG A 719 -1.65 -64.22 27.98
C ARG A 719 -2.96 -63.61 27.50
N GLN A 720 -3.26 -62.37 27.89
CA GLN A 720 -4.50 -61.69 27.53
C GLN A 720 -4.60 -61.49 26.01
N ILE A 721 -3.50 -61.09 25.36
CA ILE A 721 -3.42 -60.96 23.90
C ILE A 721 -3.67 -62.32 23.22
N SER A 722 -2.94 -63.36 23.66
CA SER A 722 -3.04 -64.71 23.11
C SER A 722 -4.43 -65.30 23.30
N TYR A 723 -5.07 -65.04 24.43
CA TYR A 723 -6.44 -65.47 24.70
C TYR A 723 -7.46 -64.74 23.80
N SER A 724 -7.27 -63.45 23.53
CA SER A 724 -8.09 -62.72 22.55
C SER A 724 -7.92 -63.29 21.13
N LEU A 725 -6.68 -63.64 20.75
CA LEU A 725 -6.37 -64.27 19.47
C LEU A 725 -6.95 -65.68 19.38
N PHE A 726 -6.94 -66.42 20.49
CA PHE A 726 -7.54 -67.75 20.61
C PHE A 726 -9.04 -67.70 20.36
N LYS A 727 -9.77 -66.76 20.98
CA LYS A 727 -11.21 -66.59 20.71
C LYS A 727 -11.47 -66.34 19.23
N ALA A 728 -10.69 -65.46 18.60
CA ALA A 728 -10.78 -65.20 17.16
C ALA A 728 -10.45 -66.45 16.33
N ALA A 729 -9.36 -67.16 16.62
CA ALA A 729 -9.01 -68.40 15.92
C ALA A 729 -10.10 -69.48 16.06
N TYR A 730 -10.61 -69.69 17.28
CA TYR A 730 -11.68 -70.65 17.57
C TYR A 730 -12.94 -70.33 16.77
N ALA A 731 -13.38 -69.07 16.78
CA ALA A 731 -14.51 -68.63 15.97
C ALA A 731 -14.27 -68.85 14.47
N GLY A 732 -13.06 -68.57 13.98
CA GLY A 732 -12.70 -68.77 12.58
C GLY A 732 -12.77 -70.24 12.16
N ILE A 733 -12.19 -71.15 12.96
CA ILE A 733 -12.14 -72.59 12.67
C ILE A 733 -13.54 -73.21 12.77
N ALA A 734 -14.27 -72.91 13.86
CA ALA A 734 -15.59 -73.49 14.12
C ALA A 734 -16.64 -73.09 13.07
N TYR A 735 -16.51 -71.92 12.44
CA TYR A 735 -17.42 -71.50 11.37
C TYR A 735 -16.98 -71.96 9.97
N GLN A 736 -15.69 -72.27 9.77
CA GLN A 736 -15.20 -72.83 8.51
C GLN A 736 -15.51 -74.33 8.36
N SER A 737 -15.68 -75.06 9.47
CA SER A 737 -15.99 -76.50 9.46
C SER A 737 -17.39 -76.83 8.92
N GLY A 738 -18.31 -75.84 8.83
CA GLY A 738 -19.66 -76.00 8.31
C GLY A 738 -20.61 -76.81 9.22
N ASP A 739 -20.12 -77.31 10.36
CA ASP A 739 -20.89 -78.11 11.31
C ASP A 739 -21.50 -77.23 12.40
N ALA A 740 -22.80 -76.94 12.28
CA ALA A 740 -23.56 -76.14 13.24
C ALA A 740 -23.57 -76.70 14.67
N SER A 741 -23.18 -77.98 14.87
CA SER A 741 -23.07 -78.60 16.20
C SER A 741 -21.82 -78.13 16.97
N THR A 742 -20.72 -77.79 16.28
CA THR A 742 -19.44 -77.36 16.90
C THR A 742 -19.46 -75.95 17.50
N VAL A 743 -20.47 -75.15 17.14
CA VAL A 743 -20.62 -73.74 17.54
C VAL A 743 -21.65 -73.58 18.67
N ARG A 744 -22.57 -74.54 18.84
CA ARG A 744 -23.70 -74.48 19.78
C ARG A 744 -23.65 -75.56 20.86
N THR A 745 -22.45 -75.95 21.27
CA THR A 745 -22.25 -76.85 22.42
C THR A 745 -22.14 -76.05 23.71
N SER A 746 -22.55 -76.68 24.83
CA SER A 746 -22.34 -76.12 26.17
C SER A 746 -20.86 -76.14 26.59
N MET A 747 -19.97 -76.79 25.83
CA MET A 747 -18.53 -76.92 26.07
C MET A 747 -17.74 -76.70 24.76
N PRO A 748 -16.55 -76.06 24.81
CA PRO A 748 -15.68 -75.92 23.63
C PRO A 748 -15.25 -77.28 23.05
N ASP A 749 -15.16 -77.38 21.73
CA ASP A 749 -14.65 -78.57 21.03
C ASP A 749 -13.13 -78.69 21.24
N THR A 750 -12.65 -79.85 21.69
CA THR A 750 -11.25 -80.05 22.10
C THR A 750 -10.26 -79.98 20.93
N ASP A 751 -10.66 -80.42 19.74
CA ASP A 751 -9.78 -80.40 18.56
C ASP A 751 -9.67 -78.97 18.02
N ILE A 752 -10.79 -78.24 17.98
CA ILE A 752 -10.81 -76.82 17.62
C ILE A 752 -10.02 -75.99 18.64
N VAL A 753 -10.13 -76.29 19.94
CA VAL A 753 -9.36 -75.63 21.00
C VAL A 753 -7.85 -75.81 20.77
N ALA A 754 -7.40 -77.02 20.47
CA ALA A 754 -5.98 -77.31 20.24
C ALA A 754 -5.43 -76.51 19.04
N ASP A 755 -6.14 -76.50 17.92
CA ASP A 755 -5.73 -75.75 16.73
C ASP A 755 -5.81 -74.22 16.94
N ALA A 756 -6.85 -73.73 17.62
CA ALA A 756 -6.99 -72.31 17.95
C ALA A 756 -5.87 -71.81 18.86
N VAL A 757 -5.47 -72.60 19.87
CA VAL A 757 -4.32 -72.29 20.73
C VAL A 757 -3.04 -72.28 19.92
N LYS A 758 -2.86 -73.24 19.02
CA LYS A 758 -1.70 -73.32 18.13
C LYS A 758 -1.61 -72.07 17.24
N TYR A 759 -2.73 -71.60 16.68
CA TYR A 759 -2.79 -70.41 15.81
C TYR A 759 -2.53 -69.11 16.58
N ALA A 760 -3.07 -69.00 17.80
CA ALA A 760 -2.95 -67.82 18.65
C ALA A 760 -1.56 -67.64 19.27
N THR A 761 -0.82 -68.74 19.47
CA THR A 761 0.47 -68.72 20.19
C THR A 761 1.67 -69.05 19.31
N GLY A 762 1.46 -69.68 18.15
CA GLY A 762 2.53 -70.26 17.32
C GLY A 762 2.89 -71.70 17.70
N GLY A 763 2.34 -72.22 18.80
CA GLY A 763 2.55 -73.57 19.31
C GLY A 763 3.18 -73.59 20.72
N ILE A 764 2.78 -74.57 21.55
CA ILE A 764 3.29 -74.75 22.91
C ILE A 764 4.08 -76.07 23.01
N TYR A 765 5.24 -76.02 23.65
CA TYR A 765 5.96 -77.20 24.12
C TYR A 765 5.72 -77.38 25.61
N ASN A 766 4.80 -78.28 25.95
CA ASN A 766 4.53 -78.63 27.34
C ASN A 766 5.68 -79.44 27.98
N GLY A 767 6.09 -79.07 29.19
CA GLY A 767 7.13 -79.76 29.96
C GLY A 767 8.58 -79.62 29.44
N PHE A 768 8.87 -78.67 28.55
CA PHE A 768 10.23 -78.41 28.09
C PHE A 768 11.10 -77.79 29.19
N ASN A 769 12.17 -78.49 29.60
CA ASN A 769 13.04 -78.09 30.71
C ASN A 769 12.25 -77.71 31.99
N GLY A 770 11.22 -78.51 32.32
CA GLY A 770 10.44 -78.33 33.54
C GLY A 770 9.36 -77.27 33.49
N GLY A 771 9.04 -76.69 32.32
CA GLY A 771 7.91 -75.78 32.15
C GLY A 771 7.31 -75.80 30.76
N ASP A 772 6.19 -75.10 30.57
CA ASP A 772 5.51 -74.97 29.29
C ASP A 772 6.04 -73.74 28.54
N VAL A 773 6.31 -73.87 27.25
CA VAL A 773 7.07 -72.86 26.50
C VAL A 773 6.40 -72.54 25.18
N VAL A 774 6.16 -71.25 24.92
CA VAL A 774 5.70 -70.75 23.60
C VAL A 774 6.84 -70.86 22.58
N MET A 775 6.66 -71.67 21.56
CA MET A 775 7.64 -71.90 20.50
C MET A 775 7.60 -70.80 19.42
N PRO A 776 8.64 -70.67 18.58
CA PRO A 776 8.55 -69.88 17.36
C PRO A 776 7.41 -70.36 16.48
N PHE A 777 6.78 -69.44 15.74
CA PHE A 777 5.59 -69.74 14.95
C PHE A 777 5.81 -70.93 14.01
N GLY A 778 4.96 -71.96 14.16
CA GLY A 778 4.98 -73.13 13.28
C GLY A 778 6.18 -74.05 13.47
N MET A 779 7.07 -73.81 14.44
CA MET A 779 8.19 -74.71 14.71
C MET A 779 7.70 -75.98 15.41
N ASP A 780 8.14 -77.15 14.97
CA ASP A 780 7.83 -78.40 15.66
C ASP A 780 8.71 -78.59 16.91
N LYS A 781 8.25 -79.45 17.83
CA LYS A 781 8.91 -79.68 19.13
C LYS A 781 10.36 -80.17 18.99
N SER A 782 10.66 -81.00 17.98
CA SER A 782 12.00 -81.56 17.79
C SER A 782 12.98 -80.49 17.31
N THR A 783 12.58 -79.73 16.29
CA THR A 783 13.35 -78.59 15.77
C THR A 783 13.58 -77.52 16.84
N PHE A 784 12.55 -77.20 17.64
CA PHE A 784 12.70 -76.25 18.74
C PHE A 784 13.71 -76.72 19.76
N LYS A 785 13.61 -77.98 20.22
CA LYS A 785 14.55 -78.55 21.18
C LYS A 785 15.99 -78.45 20.69
N ASP A 786 16.25 -78.81 19.43
CA ASP A 786 17.59 -78.83 18.87
C ASP A 786 18.18 -77.42 18.72
N ARG A 787 17.40 -76.49 18.14
CA ARG A 787 17.81 -75.10 17.92
C ARG A 787 17.99 -74.36 19.24
N TYR A 788 17.01 -74.47 20.15
CA TYR A 788 17.12 -73.89 21.48
C TYR A 788 18.33 -74.43 22.24
N THR A 789 18.53 -75.74 22.26
CA THR A 789 19.66 -76.33 23.01
C THR A 789 21.00 -75.81 22.49
N THR A 790 21.14 -75.67 21.17
CA THR A 790 22.33 -75.12 20.53
C THR A 790 22.56 -73.66 20.92
N SER A 791 21.55 -72.81 20.74
CA SER A 791 21.63 -71.38 21.09
C SER A 791 21.82 -71.14 22.59
N ALA A 792 21.20 -71.97 23.44
CA ALA A 792 21.31 -71.87 24.89
C ALA A 792 22.71 -72.26 25.37
N LYS A 793 23.33 -73.31 24.79
CA LYS A 793 24.73 -73.66 25.08
C LYS A 793 25.66 -72.49 24.78
N GLN A 794 25.46 -71.83 23.64
CA GLN A 794 26.26 -70.67 23.25
C GLN A 794 26.03 -69.50 24.22
N ALA A 795 24.78 -69.15 24.53
CA ALA A 795 24.47 -68.06 25.46
C ALA A 795 25.02 -68.31 26.89
N LEU A 796 25.00 -69.56 27.37
CA LEU A 796 25.61 -69.94 28.65
C LEU A 796 27.14 -69.84 28.59
N LYS A 797 27.76 -70.31 27.49
CA LYS A 797 29.21 -70.18 27.27
C LYS A 797 29.64 -68.71 27.31
N ASP A 798 28.90 -67.85 26.60
CA ASP A 798 29.16 -66.42 26.53
C ASP A 798 28.99 -65.74 27.88
N ALA A 799 28.09 -66.23 28.74
CA ALA A 799 27.89 -65.79 30.11
C ALA A 799 28.86 -66.43 31.13
N GLY A 800 29.79 -67.30 30.71
CA GLY A 800 30.71 -67.99 31.61
C GLY A 800 30.06 -69.07 32.48
N LEU A 801 28.92 -69.61 32.07
CA LEU A 801 28.18 -70.66 32.76
C LEU A 801 28.43 -72.04 32.13
N ASN A 802 28.15 -73.11 32.88
CA ASN A 802 28.29 -74.48 32.39
C ASN A 802 27.31 -74.75 31.23
N VAL A 803 27.84 -74.99 30.03
CA VAL A 803 27.05 -75.27 28.82
C VAL A 803 26.21 -76.54 28.92
N ASN A 804 26.57 -77.48 29.78
CA ASN A 804 25.78 -78.71 29.98
C ASN A 804 24.58 -78.49 30.92
N ALA A 805 24.47 -77.32 31.55
CA ALA A 805 23.36 -76.99 32.46
C ALA A 805 22.12 -76.43 31.75
N VAL A 806 22.04 -76.47 30.41
CA VAL A 806 20.89 -75.92 29.65
C VAL A 806 19.54 -76.45 30.14
N SER A 807 19.46 -77.75 30.47
CA SER A 807 18.24 -78.38 30.97
C SER A 807 17.80 -77.88 32.35
N ASN A 808 18.70 -77.25 33.11
CA ASN A 808 18.41 -76.68 34.43
C ASN A 808 17.73 -75.31 34.35
N PHE A 809 17.59 -74.77 33.13
CA PHE A 809 16.96 -73.50 32.87
C PHE A 809 15.70 -73.67 32.02
N THR A 810 14.58 -73.22 32.57
CA THR A 810 13.31 -73.10 31.85
C THR A 810 13.32 -71.81 31.01
N PRO A 811 13.12 -71.89 29.69
CA PRO A 811 13.02 -70.70 28.87
C PRO A 811 11.66 -70.02 29.00
N VAL A 812 11.68 -68.71 29.14
CA VAL A 812 10.48 -67.86 29.13
C VAL A 812 10.51 -67.01 27.87
N ASN A 813 9.49 -67.16 27.04
CA ASN A 813 9.36 -66.40 25.80
C ASN A 813 9.20 -64.90 26.10
N ILE A 814 10.04 -64.08 25.48
CA ILE A 814 10.00 -62.60 25.58
C ILE A 814 9.76 -61.93 24.22
N GLY A 815 9.28 -62.69 23.23
CA GLY A 815 8.96 -62.25 21.87
C GLY A 815 10.11 -62.42 20.86
N ASN A 816 9.79 -62.36 19.57
CA ASN A 816 10.74 -62.43 18.44
C ASN A 816 11.72 -63.62 18.52
N ASN A 817 11.21 -64.79 18.89
CA ASN A 817 11.97 -66.03 19.10
C ASN A 817 13.10 -65.90 20.14
N ARG A 818 12.95 -64.97 21.10
CA ARG A 818 13.91 -64.77 22.20
C ARG A 818 13.33 -65.31 23.49
N TYR A 819 14.22 -65.87 24.30
CA TYR A 819 13.89 -66.54 25.55
C TYR A 819 14.82 -66.08 26.64
N ARG A 820 14.26 -65.67 27.78
CA ARG A 820 15.03 -65.42 28.99
C ARG A 820 14.99 -66.66 29.87
N LEU A 821 16.11 -66.95 30.51
CA LEU A 821 16.27 -68.18 31.28
C LEU A 821 15.86 -68.00 32.74
N VAL A 822 15.13 -68.98 33.28
CA VAL A 822 14.78 -69.08 34.71
C VAL A 822 15.37 -70.35 35.26
N ASN A 823 16.07 -70.28 36.39
CA ASN A 823 16.65 -71.45 37.03
C ASN A 823 15.60 -72.22 37.86
N GLY A 824 15.96 -73.40 38.35
CA GLY A 824 15.08 -74.24 39.18
C GLY A 824 14.57 -73.60 40.49
N SER A 825 15.14 -72.48 40.94
CA SER A 825 14.62 -71.71 42.09
C SER A 825 13.67 -70.58 41.69
N GLY A 826 13.29 -70.50 40.41
CA GLY A 826 12.36 -69.51 39.89
C GLY A 826 12.96 -68.12 39.67
N ARG A 827 14.27 -67.96 39.84
CA ARG A 827 15.00 -66.69 39.62
C ARG A 827 15.49 -66.58 38.18
N TRP A 828 15.51 -65.35 37.68
CA TRP A 828 16.06 -65.07 36.36
C TRP A 828 17.57 -65.32 36.33
N ALA A 829 18.05 -66.03 35.31
CA ALA A 829 19.48 -66.20 35.09
C ALA A 829 20.09 -64.91 34.55
N THR A 830 21.24 -64.53 35.12
CA THR A 830 22.06 -63.39 34.71
C THR A 830 23.50 -63.86 34.50
N ASP A 831 24.25 -63.14 33.68
CA ASP A 831 25.69 -63.31 33.58
C ASP A 831 26.32 -62.86 34.91
N PRO A 832 27.03 -63.74 35.65
CA PRO A 832 27.60 -63.42 36.95
C PRO A 832 28.65 -62.30 36.91
N ARG A 833 29.24 -62.00 35.74
CA ARG A 833 30.26 -60.97 35.56
C ARG A 833 29.66 -59.59 35.29
N THR A 834 28.52 -59.53 34.58
CA THR A 834 27.91 -58.26 34.14
C THR A 834 26.55 -57.98 34.76
N ASN A 835 25.98 -58.97 35.47
CA ASN A 835 24.61 -58.99 35.98
C ASN A 835 23.52 -58.75 34.91
N LYS A 836 23.87 -58.84 33.62
CA LYS A 836 22.92 -58.69 32.52
C LYS A 836 22.11 -59.96 32.31
N ALA A 837 20.89 -59.83 31.81
CA ALA A 837 20.02 -60.95 31.51
C ALA A 837 20.62 -61.85 30.41
N ILE A 838 20.58 -63.17 30.62
CA ILE A 838 20.94 -64.14 29.59
C ILE A 838 19.72 -64.34 28.69
N VAL A 839 19.90 -64.11 27.39
CA VAL A 839 18.85 -64.23 26.40
C VAL A 839 19.29 -65.19 25.30
N VAL A 840 18.47 -66.20 25.05
CA VAL A 840 18.65 -67.18 23.99
C VAL A 840 17.78 -66.76 22.81
N ARG A 841 18.36 -66.68 21.62
CA ARG A 841 17.62 -66.48 20.38
C ARG A 841 17.54 -67.79 19.60
N VAL A 842 16.33 -68.19 19.24
CA VAL A 842 16.05 -69.40 18.47
C VAL A 842 15.74 -68.95 17.05
N GLU A 843 16.67 -69.16 16.12
CA GLU A 843 16.52 -68.87 14.69
C GLU A 843 16.36 -70.17 13.92
#